data_AF-A0AB36JNT9-F1
#
_entry.id   AF-A0AB36JNT9-F1
#
_cell.length_a   1.000
_cell.length_b   1.000
_cell.length_c   1.000
_cell.angle_alpha   90.00
_cell.angle_beta   90.00
_cell.angle_gamma   90.00
#
_symmetry.space_group_name_H-M   'P 1'
#
loop_
_entity.id
_entity.type
_entity.pdbx_description
1 polymer ?
#
loop_
_entity_poly.entity_id
_entity_poly.type
_entity_poly.pdbx_seq_one_letter_code
_entity_poly.pdbx_strand_id
1 'polypeptide(L)'
;MKRLHKLMTWFLLAALLISNSPIMYAEEIGQAIEQSQTEHSYKKALEEANRQTVGSENANVESPTPSESSAVPTDDGDALQQPKLVREEGEAEATLKAQYGEPVAVSGQEQLYRVDETHFVTYIGSDIKTYRDQDGVEVPVDLSLYSYHADGKHYYLPKESPVGVVLPSEVKEATPIDVIHKEEKISLYPLDKTYAKATVEENAILYNNVEGKTDVQYTVQSNGVKEEIVLAEWGGKNRFTYGLDAGSYDVSLENHQILVREKGKSKILFVLTAPMMVDSKGATSQDLTLELDKKDGKYQVTVVAGKEWLASPERQYPVRIDPTVTVPRENILNAVTSTVHGRYLGTGYGYVGYLDREMIGLGGRDDVKDIGRARIYFTINYDFKKNIPSEAKIDSATLNLYQYTSPGNQGTQFGAYRLTEAFDIHTLTWDSSVTIGREIAGENAISAKATAAEGYEKMHRFDIRETVNGWVQGLYPNHGLVVAATDEGADGGAFYTTEATPENAGQIGFTPDKAPSITVNWSVPDPVDMNYALGDTTINLRTMVKTDKTGKLQFQGVFADGVTTPGATVTYHLSEPSKDYKGDTPASYSYKYPNTSGFESAFEAGTTKYRDKLSNWQTLVPFTEPTLNTLYTIDAESKKDSQTSGEKKSEPFLIYKVTQYDTLPKIASYYGVPLNQIAYDNRIQDMLLVKNNTLFIRNPRQNATKPYNPPALNDKTKA
;
A
#
# COMPACT_ATOMS: atom_id res chain seq x y z
N MET A 1 30.68 -39.83 39.94
CA MET A 1 29.62 -39.52 38.95
C MET A 1 30.15 -38.71 37.75
N LYS A 2 31.25 -39.14 37.12
CA LYS A 2 31.84 -38.50 35.91
C LYS A 2 32.17 -39.50 34.79
N ARG A 3 31.63 -40.73 34.87
CA ARG A 3 31.81 -41.77 33.84
C ARG A 3 30.52 -42.28 33.19
N LEU A 4 29.33 -41.92 33.70
CA LEU A 4 28.05 -42.23 33.03
C LEU A 4 27.63 -41.16 32.00
N HIS A 5 28.14 -39.93 32.09
CA HIS A 5 27.78 -38.84 31.17
C HIS A 5 28.59 -38.83 29.86
N LYS A 6 29.63 -39.68 29.75
CA LYS A 6 30.42 -39.87 28.52
C LYS A 6 29.93 -41.04 27.64
N LEU A 7 29.00 -41.86 28.14
CA LEU A 7 28.45 -43.02 27.42
C LEU A 7 27.10 -42.71 26.74
N MET A 8 26.35 -41.72 27.22
CA MET A 8 25.11 -41.26 26.54
C MET A 8 25.38 -40.36 25.32
N THR A 9 26.53 -39.65 25.29
CA THR A 9 26.91 -38.80 24.15
C THR A 9 27.45 -39.60 22.95
N TRP A 10 27.84 -40.86 23.15
CA TRP A 10 28.28 -41.76 22.07
C TRP A 10 27.14 -42.62 21.49
N PHE A 11 26.02 -42.78 22.20
CA PHE A 11 24.85 -43.51 21.69
C PHE A 11 23.85 -42.63 20.93
N LEU A 12 23.85 -41.32 21.15
CA LEU A 12 23.06 -40.35 20.36
C LEU A 12 23.76 -39.92 19.05
N LEU A 13 25.07 -40.13 18.93
CA LEU A 13 25.83 -39.96 17.68
C LEU A 13 25.96 -41.24 16.84
N ALA A 14 25.54 -42.40 17.38
CA ALA A 14 25.53 -43.68 16.66
C ALA A 14 24.13 -44.11 16.17
N ALA A 15 23.07 -43.37 16.52
CA ALA A 15 21.71 -43.58 16.00
C ALA A 15 21.37 -42.69 14.78
N LEU A 16 22.34 -41.95 14.25
CA LEU A 16 22.22 -41.07 13.08
C LEU A 16 23.03 -41.56 11.87
N LEU A 17 23.42 -42.85 11.87
CA LEU A 17 24.27 -43.44 10.83
C LEU A 17 23.71 -44.71 10.17
N ILE A 18 22.41 -45.01 10.31
CA ILE A 18 21.75 -46.04 9.49
C ILE A 18 20.39 -45.53 9.00
N SER A 19 20.42 -44.61 8.04
CA SER A 19 19.35 -44.42 7.06
C SER A 19 19.87 -43.62 5.86
N ASN A 20 20.93 -44.11 5.23
CA ASN A 20 21.37 -43.63 3.92
C ASN A 20 21.58 -44.84 3.01
N SER A 21 20.57 -45.14 2.20
CA SER A 21 20.63 -46.01 1.02
C SER A 21 19.47 -45.63 0.08
N PRO A 22 19.64 -45.78 -1.25
CA PRO A 22 19.07 -44.88 -2.25
C PRO A 22 17.70 -45.34 -2.74
N ILE A 23 16.62 -44.78 -2.22
CA ILE A 23 15.26 -44.92 -2.81
C ILE A 23 14.50 -43.58 -2.92
N MET A 24 15.00 -42.50 -2.28
CA MET A 24 14.45 -41.14 -2.37
C MET A 24 14.87 -40.37 -3.64
N TYR A 25 15.07 -41.06 -4.77
CA TYR A 25 15.26 -40.44 -6.10
C TYR A 25 14.24 -40.96 -7.13
N ALA A 26 13.35 -41.87 -6.74
CA ALA A 26 12.32 -42.40 -7.65
C ALA A 26 11.00 -41.60 -7.60
N GLU A 27 10.66 -40.97 -6.46
CA GLU A 27 9.43 -40.17 -6.33
C GLU A 27 9.54 -38.78 -6.97
N GLU A 28 10.71 -38.13 -6.92
CA GLU A 28 10.93 -36.83 -7.60
C GLU A 28 11.00 -36.96 -9.14
N ILE A 29 11.44 -38.11 -9.66
CA ILE A 29 11.38 -38.41 -11.10
C ILE A 29 9.96 -38.83 -11.53
N GLY A 30 9.21 -39.51 -10.64
CA GLY A 30 7.80 -39.83 -10.88
C GLY A 30 6.92 -38.59 -11.00
N GLN A 31 7.15 -37.57 -10.17
CA GLN A 31 6.44 -36.28 -10.25
C GLN A 31 6.82 -35.46 -11.49
N ALA A 32 8.06 -35.56 -11.97
CA ALA A 32 8.48 -34.97 -13.24
C ALA A 32 7.85 -35.65 -14.46
N ILE A 33 7.51 -36.94 -14.37
CA ILE A 33 6.80 -37.68 -15.43
C ILE A 33 5.30 -37.33 -15.45
N GLU A 34 4.67 -37.11 -14.29
CA GLU A 34 3.28 -36.61 -14.20
C GLU A 34 3.15 -35.17 -14.73
N GLN A 35 4.13 -34.29 -14.52
CA GLN A 35 4.12 -32.94 -15.11
C GLN A 35 4.12 -32.92 -16.64
N SER A 36 4.73 -33.91 -17.30
CA SER A 36 4.67 -34.02 -18.77
C SER A 36 3.28 -34.42 -19.29
N GLN A 37 2.48 -35.11 -18.47
CA GLN A 37 1.09 -35.46 -18.79
C GLN A 37 0.14 -34.25 -18.58
N THR A 38 0.47 -33.35 -17.65
CA THR A 38 -0.28 -32.11 -17.41
C THR A 38 -0.12 -31.09 -18.53
N GLU A 39 1.04 -31.03 -19.20
CA GLU A 39 1.26 -30.12 -20.32
C GLU A 39 0.45 -30.53 -21.58
N HIS A 40 0.28 -31.84 -21.80
CA HIS A 40 -0.60 -32.34 -22.86
C HIS A 40 -2.09 -32.10 -22.52
N SER A 41 -2.45 -32.19 -21.24
CA SER A 41 -3.81 -31.88 -20.74
C SER A 41 -4.13 -30.38 -20.83
N TYR A 42 -3.14 -29.52 -20.55
CA TYR A 42 -3.23 -28.06 -20.68
C TYR A 42 -3.34 -27.62 -22.14
N LYS A 43 -2.54 -28.17 -23.05
CA LYS A 43 -2.66 -27.89 -24.51
C LYS A 43 -4.00 -28.36 -25.08
N LYS A 44 -4.51 -29.50 -24.60
CA LYS A 44 -5.83 -30.01 -25.01
C LYS A 44 -6.98 -29.16 -24.45
N ALA A 45 -6.86 -28.64 -23.23
CA ALA A 45 -7.80 -27.68 -22.66
C ALA A 45 -7.75 -26.32 -23.37
N LEU A 46 -6.58 -25.87 -23.82
CA LEU A 46 -6.39 -24.64 -24.59
C LEU A 46 -6.98 -24.76 -26.02
N GLU A 47 -6.83 -25.92 -26.68
CA GLU A 47 -7.47 -26.19 -27.97
C GLU A 47 -9.00 -26.34 -27.87
N GLU A 48 -9.50 -26.93 -26.77
CA GLU A 48 -10.94 -27.04 -26.51
C GLU A 48 -11.55 -25.66 -26.19
N ALA A 49 -10.85 -24.81 -25.43
CA ALA A 49 -11.25 -23.43 -25.14
C ALA A 49 -11.25 -22.54 -26.40
N ASN A 50 -10.29 -22.74 -27.31
CA ASN A 50 -10.25 -22.05 -28.60
C ASN A 50 -11.33 -22.55 -29.59
N ARG A 51 -11.86 -23.77 -29.44
CA ARG A 51 -13.01 -24.25 -30.22
C ARG A 51 -14.35 -23.70 -29.72
N GLN A 52 -14.44 -23.30 -28.45
CA GLN A 52 -15.68 -22.80 -27.86
C GLN A 52 -15.86 -21.27 -27.97
N THR A 53 -14.89 -20.53 -28.52
CA THR A 53 -14.93 -19.06 -28.63
C THR A 53 -15.00 -18.53 -30.06
N VAL A 54 -15.46 -19.34 -31.03
CA VAL A 54 -15.85 -18.80 -32.35
C VAL A 54 -17.36 -18.51 -32.36
N GLY A 55 -17.68 -17.27 -32.00
CA GLY A 55 -18.95 -16.62 -32.30
C GLY A 55 -18.70 -15.36 -33.12
N SER A 56 -18.15 -15.52 -34.33
CA SER A 56 -18.13 -14.45 -35.33
C SER A 56 -19.54 -14.27 -35.88
N GLU A 57 -20.16 -13.12 -35.64
CA GLU A 57 -20.86 -12.29 -36.64
C GLU A 57 -21.64 -11.18 -35.92
N ASN A 58 -21.07 -9.98 -35.90
CA ASN A 58 -21.78 -8.80 -36.36
C ASN A 58 -20.78 -7.70 -36.68
N ALA A 59 -20.67 -7.43 -37.97
CA ALA A 59 -19.95 -6.30 -38.53
C ALA A 59 -20.58 -4.99 -38.00
N ASN A 60 -19.75 -4.08 -37.53
CA ASN A 60 -20.08 -2.67 -37.61
C ASN A 60 -18.90 -1.91 -38.21
N VAL A 61 -19.24 -1.22 -39.28
CA VAL A 61 -18.38 -0.49 -40.20
C VAL A 61 -17.71 0.67 -39.45
N GLU A 62 -16.38 0.72 -39.51
CA GLU A 62 -15.61 1.92 -39.16
C GLU A 62 -16.07 3.10 -40.02
N SER A 63 -16.36 4.23 -39.40
CA SER A 63 -16.39 5.53 -40.06
C SER A 63 -15.44 6.47 -39.32
N PRO A 64 -14.69 7.31 -40.06
CA PRO A 64 -13.46 7.90 -39.56
C PRO A 64 -13.70 9.07 -38.62
N THR A 65 -12.74 9.24 -37.72
CA THR A 65 -12.53 10.39 -36.85
C THR A 65 -12.57 11.72 -37.63
N PRO A 66 -13.28 12.75 -37.15
CA PRO A 66 -12.94 14.13 -37.47
C PRO A 66 -12.17 14.75 -36.29
N SER A 67 -10.90 15.00 -36.53
CA SER A 67 -10.16 16.07 -35.87
C SER A 67 -10.71 17.43 -36.32
N GLU A 68 -11.13 18.28 -35.39
CA GLU A 68 -10.82 19.73 -35.32
C GLU A 68 -11.63 20.45 -34.23
N SER A 69 -10.90 21.15 -33.36
CA SER A 69 -11.20 22.48 -32.79
C SER A 69 -12.67 22.96 -32.85
N SER A 70 -13.40 22.88 -31.74
CA SER A 70 -14.65 23.62 -31.56
C SER A 70 -14.44 24.84 -30.65
N ALA A 71 -14.68 26.00 -31.24
CA ALA A 71 -14.74 27.28 -30.56
C ALA A 71 -15.93 27.35 -29.59
N VAL A 72 -15.75 28.11 -28.51
CA VAL A 72 -16.76 28.44 -27.49
C VAL A 72 -17.97 29.13 -28.13
N PRO A 73 -19.20 28.59 -28.04
CA PRO A 73 -20.40 29.35 -28.35
C PRO A 73 -20.78 30.22 -27.15
N THR A 74 -21.04 31.49 -27.43
CA THR A 74 -21.66 32.44 -26.51
C THR A 74 -23.12 32.07 -26.24
N ASP A 75 -23.49 32.18 -24.97
CA ASP A 75 -24.80 32.06 -24.33
C ASP A 75 -25.91 32.84 -25.06
N ASP A 76 -26.96 32.13 -25.49
CA ASP A 76 -28.34 32.62 -25.61
C ASP A 76 -29.28 31.41 -25.35
N GLY A 77 -30.19 31.59 -24.39
CA GLY A 77 -30.85 30.53 -23.61
C GLY A 77 -31.79 29.54 -24.34
N ASP A 78 -32.10 28.47 -23.61
CA ASP A 78 -32.93 27.26 -23.89
C ASP A 78 -32.25 25.99 -24.43
N ALA A 79 -30.97 26.01 -24.81
CA ALA A 79 -30.25 24.77 -25.14
C ALA A 79 -29.80 24.02 -23.86
N LEU A 80 -30.06 22.71 -23.79
CA LEU A 80 -29.56 21.86 -22.70
C LEU A 80 -28.04 21.68 -22.82
N GLN A 81 -27.32 21.84 -21.71
CA GLN A 81 -25.87 21.62 -21.64
C GLN A 81 -25.55 20.13 -21.62
N GLN A 82 -24.35 19.74 -22.06
CA GLN A 82 -23.85 18.37 -21.89
C GLN A 82 -23.02 18.24 -20.61
N PRO A 83 -22.93 17.03 -20.01
CA PRO A 83 -22.03 16.77 -18.90
C PRO A 83 -20.58 17.12 -19.22
N LYS A 84 -19.81 17.57 -18.22
CA LYS A 84 -18.37 17.78 -18.36
C LYS A 84 -17.63 16.53 -17.88
N LEU A 85 -16.85 15.91 -18.76
CA LEU A 85 -16.06 14.71 -18.50
C LEU A 85 -14.60 15.04 -18.14
N VAL A 86 -14.01 14.26 -17.22
CA VAL A 86 -12.58 14.28 -16.90
C VAL A 86 -12.05 12.86 -17.09
N ARG A 87 -11.08 12.67 -17.99
CA ARG A 87 -10.40 11.38 -18.23
C ARG A 87 -8.91 11.60 -18.16
N GLU A 88 -8.22 10.83 -17.33
CA GLU A 88 -6.77 10.65 -17.43
C GLU A 88 -6.43 9.18 -17.17
N GLU A 89 -5.77 8.53 -18.12
CA GLU A 89 -5.09 7.25 -17.90
C GLU A 89 -3.79 7.56 -17.13
N GLY A 90 -3.51 6.82 -16.06
CA GLY A 90 -2.31 7.07 -15.24
C GLY A 90 -1.01 6.77 -16.01
N GLU A 91 -0.07 7.71 -16.01
CA GLU A 91 1.27 7.60 -16.65
C GLU A 91 2.05 6.34 -16.23
N ALA A 92 1.86 5.84 -15.00
CA ALA A 92 2.50 4.62 -14.50
C ALA A 92 2.06 3.36 -15.27
N GLU A 93 0.76 3.22 -15.54
CA GLU A 93 0.24 2.08 -16.32
C GLU A 93 0.70 2.16 -17.78
N ALA A 94 0.67 3.37 -18.35
CA ALA A 94 1.19 3.61 -19.70
C ALA A 94 2.68 3.26 -19.80
N THR A 95 3.47 3.58 -18.78
CA THR A 95 4.90 3.22 -18.70
C THR A 95 5.09 1.71 -18.64
N LEU A 96 4.34 1.00 -17.81
CA LEU A 96 4.42 -0.47 -17.72
C LEU A 96 3.99 -1.14 -19.03
N LYS A 97 2.92 -0.66 -19.67
CA LYS A 97 2.47 -1.15 -20.98
C LYS A 97 3.51 -0.89 -22.07
N ALA A 98 4.12 0.30 -22.07
CA ALA A 98 5.19 0.62 -23.01
C ALA A 98 6.43 -0.26 -22.81
N GLN A 99 6.71 -0.67 -21.56
CA GLN A 99 7.87 -1.47 -21.22
C GLN A 99 7.66 -2.99 -21.44
N TYR A 100 6.49 -3.52 -21.11
CA TYR A 100 6.23 -4.97 -21.05
C TYR A 100 5.08 -5.45 -21.95
N GLY A 101 4.39 -4.53 -22.64
CA GLY A 101 3.16 -4.84 -23.38
C GLY A 101 1.92 -4.91 -22.49
N GLU A 102 0.82 -5.41 -23.04
CA GLU A 102 -0.43 -5.59 -22.29
C GLU A 102 -0.26 -6.59 -21.13
N PRO A 103 -0.96 -6.39 -19.99
CA PRO A 103 -0.91 -7.33 -18.88
C PRO A 103 -1.45 -8.70 -19.31
N VAL A 104 -0.78 -9.76 -18.84
CA VAL A 104 -1.19 -11.16 -19.09
C VAL A 104 -2.37 -11.58 -18.21
N ALA A 105 -2.63 -10.85 -17.12
CA ALA A 105 -3.82 -10.98 -16.31
C ALA A 105 -4.18 -9.64 -15.65
N VAL A 106 -5.48 -9.39 -15.50
CA VAL A 106 -6.03 -8.21 -14.81
C VAL A 106 -7.12 -8.70 -13.86
N SER A 107 -7.05 -8.32 -12.59
CA SER A 107 -8.04 -8.75 -11.59
C SER A 107 -8.23 -7.71 -10.47
N GLY A 108 -9.44 -7.19 -10.31
CA GLY A 108 -9.70 -6.09 -9.38
C GLY A 108 -8.86 -4.87 -9.74
N GLN A 109 -7.92 -4.53 -8.85
CA GLN A 109 -6.94 -3.45 -9.03
C GLN A 109 -5.55 -3.97 -9.48
N GLU A 110 -5.41 -5.28 -9.68
CA GLU A 110 -4.17 -5.96 -10.07
C GLU A 110 -3.99 -5.96 -11.59
N GLN A 111 -2.75 -5.72 -12.02
CA GLN A 111 -2.26 -6.00 -13.36
C GLN A 111 -0.97 -6.82 -13.25
N LEU A 112 -0.96 -7.98 -13.91
CA LEU A 112 0.22 -8.86 -13.99
C LEU A 112 0.85 -8.71 -15.37
N TYR A 113 2.11 -8.30 -15.40
CA TYR A 113 2.92 -8.20 -16.62
C TYR A 113 3.95 -9.33 -16.64
N ARG A 114 4.12 -9.94 -17.81
CA ARG A 114 5.18 -10.92 -18.04
C ARG A 114 6.38 -10.21 -18.65
N VAL A 115 7.50 -10.21 -17.95
CA VAL A 115 8.76 -9.63 -18.44
C VAL A 115 9.47 -10.60 -19.37
N ASP A 116 9.58 -11.87 -18.94
CA ASP A 116 10.10 -12.98 -19.72
C ASP A 116 9.48 -14.32 -19.26
N GLU A 117 10.13 -15.46 -19.51
CA GLU A 117 9.61 -16.77 -19.09
C GLU A 117 9.59 -17.00 -17.59
N THR A 118 10.44 -16.29 -16.84
CA THR A 118 10.66 -16.50 -15.41
C THR A 118 10.45 -15.25 -14.56
N HIS A 119 10.34 -14.06 -15.15
CA HIS A 119 10.18 -12.79 -14.45
C HIS A 119 8.82 -12.12 -14.71
N PHE A 120 8.25 -11.57 -13.66
CA PHE A 120 6.92 -10.97 -13.65
C PHE A 120 6.88 -9.67 -12.84
N VAL A 121 5.97 -8.78 -13.20
CA VAL A 121 5.63 -7.57 -12.44
C VAL A 121 4.16 -7.61 -12.08
N THR A 122 3.86 -7.61 -10.79
CA THR A 122 2.50 -7.40 -10.27
C THR A 122 2.37 -5.94 -9.84
N TYR A 123 1.48 -5.20 -10.50
CA TYR A 123 1.12 -3.83 -10.15
C TYR A 123 -0.27 -3.82 -9.51
N ILE A 124 -0.38 -3.23 -8.32
CA ILE A 124 -1.65 -3.05 -7.60
C ILE A 124 -1.90 -1.55 -7.49
N GLY A 125 -2.79 -1.05 -8.34
CA GLY A 125 -3.14 0.36 -8.43
C GLY A 125 -4.30 0.77 -7.53
N SER A 126 -4.69 2.03 -7.66
CA SER A 126 -5.85 2.61 -6.99
C SER A 126 -7.16 2.43 -7.79
N ASP A 127 -7.07 2.21 -9.10
CA ASP A 127 -8.23 2.05 -9.98
C ASP A 127 -8.68 0.59 -10.08
N ILE A 128 -9.99 0.35 -9.96
CA ILE A 128 -10.60 -0.97 -10.18
C ILE A 128 -10.81 -1.17 -11.68
N LYS A 129 -10.20 -2.23 -12.24
CA LYS A 129 -10.23 -2.60 -13.66
C LYS A 129 -11.25 -3.70 -13.96
N THR A 130 -11.39 -4.67 -13.06
CA THR A 130 -12.42 -5.73 -13.14
C THR A 130 -13.12 -5.88 -11.80
N TYR A 131 -14.30 -6.49 -11.80
CA TYR A 131 -15.01 -6.86 -10.59
C TYR A 131 -15.74 -8.19 -10.78
N ARG A 132 -16.16 -8.82 -9.69
CA ARG A 132 -17.04 -10.00 -9.76
C ARG A 132 -18.49 -9.55 -9.77
N ASP A 133 -19.21 -9.93 -10.83
CA ASP A 133 -20.64 -9.67 -10.97
C ASP A 133 -21.48 -10.55 -10.02
N GLN A 134 -22.81 -10.45 -10.15
CA GLN A 134 -23.76 -11.20 -9.31
C GLN A 134 -23.69 -12.72 -9.51
N ASP A 135 -23.20 -13.18 -10.67
CA ASP A 135 -23.01 -14.60 -10.99
C ASP A 135 -21.62 -15.10 -10.56
N GLY A 136 -20.80 -14.22 -9.97
CA GLY A 136 -19.44 -14.50 -9.53
C GLY A 136 -18.40 -14.50 -10.65
N VAL A 137 -18.79 -14.08 -11.86
CA VAL A 137 -17.94 -13.97 -13.04
C VAL A 137 -17.16 -12.67 -12.97
N GLU A 138 -15.87 -12.73 -13.32
CA GLU A 138 -15.02 -11.57 -13.33
C GLU A 138 -15.12 -10.84 -14.68
N VAL A 139 -15.55 -9.59 -14.66
CA VAL A 139 -15.85 -8.79 -15.85
C VAL A 139 -15.14 -7.43 -15.78
N PRO A 140 -14.77 -6.82 -16.94
CA PRO A 140 -14.15 -5.50 -16.96
C PRO A 140 -15.14 -4.41 -16.52
N VAL A 141 -14.63 -3.38 -15.85
CA VAL A 141 -15.42 -2.20 -15.50
C VAL A 141 -15.69 -1.36 -16.75
N ASP A 142 -16.96 -1.08 -17.03
CA ASP A 142 -17.45 -0.17 -18.07
C ASP A 142 -18.52 0.75 -17.46
N LEU A 143 -18.09 1.95 -17.04
CA LEU A 143 -18.95 2.91 -16.37
C LEU A 143 -19.84 3.70 -17.35
N SER A 144 -19.77 3.46 -18.66
CA SER A 144 -20.60 4.18 -19.63
C SER A 144 -22.08 3.88 -19.38
N LEU A 145 -22.90 4.94 -19.40
CA LEU A 145 -24.32 4.88 -19.12
C LEU A 145 -25.08 4.39 -20.34
N TYR A 146 -25.99 3.43 -20.13
CA TYR A 146 -26.98 3.02 -21.12
C TYR A 146 -28.39 3.36 -20.66
N SER A 147 -29.29 3.56 -21.62
CA SER A 147 -30.70 3.89 -21.38
C SER A 147 -31.50 2.64 -21.07
N TYR A 148 -32.31 2.69 -20.01
CA TYR A 148 -33.14 1.58 -19.55
C TYR A 148 -34.56 2.04 -19.20
N HIS A 149 -35.57 1.27 -19.62
CA HIS A 149 -36.98 1.56 -19.34
C HIS A 149 -37.62 0.40 -18.57
N ALA A 150 -38.22 0.71 -17.43
CA ALA A 150 -38.96 -0.25 -16.61
C ALA A 150 -40.16 0.42 -15.95
N ASP A 151 -41.31 -0.27 -15.94
CA ASP A 151 -42.55 0.20 -15.30
C ASP A 151 -42.99 1.62 -15.71
N GLY A 152 -42.77 1.97 -16.98
CA GLY A 152 -43.08 3.30 -17.52
C GLY A 152 -42.12 4.41 -17.06
N LYS A 153 -41.05 4.07 -16.34
CA LYS A 153 -39.98 4.98 -15.91
C LYS A 153 -38.74 4.80 -16.79
N HIS A 154 -37.93 5.84 -16.88
CA HIS A 154 -36.72 5.89 -17.70
C HIS A 154 -35.51 6.20 -16.83
N TYR A 155 -34.49 5.37 -16.93
CA TYR A 155 -33.27 5.38 -16.13
C TYR A 155 -32.02 5.29 -17.02
N TYR A 156 -30.89 5.63 -16.43
CA TYR A 156 -29.56 5.44 -16.94
C TYR A 156 -28.76 4.64 -15.91
N LEU A 157 -28.07 3.60 -16.39
CA LEU A 157 -27.28 2.71 -15.54
C LEU A 157 -25.89 2.51 -16.17
N PRO A 158 -24.82 2.36 -15.38
CA PRO A 158 -23.54 1.93 -15.92
C PRO A 158 -23.67 0.52 -16.48
N LYS A 159 -22.97 0.23 -17.58
CA LYS A 159 -22.98 -1.10 -18.20
C LYS A 159 -22.41 -2.16 -17.27
N GLU A 160 -21.23 -1.89 -16.70
CA GLU A 160 -20.50 -2.83 -15.84
C GLU A 160 -19.82 -2.05 -14.70
N SER A 161 -20.35 -2.17 -13.48
CA SER A 161 -19.84 -1.41 -12.33
C SER A 161 -19.88 -2.23 -11.04
N PRO A 162 -18.80 -2.25 -10.24
CA PRO A 162 -18.79 -2.88 -8.90
C PRO A 162 -19.75 -2.21 -7.92
N VAL A 163 -20.11 -0.95 -8.17
CA VAL A 163 -21.14 -0.22 -7.44
C VAL A 163 -22.29 0.07 -8.40
N GLY A 164 -23.45 -0.53 -8.12
CA GLY A 164 -24.66 -0.25 -8.88
C GLY A 164 -25.09 1.20 -8.65
N VAL A 165 -25.29 1.94 -9.74
CA VAL A 165 -25.82 3.31 -9.69
C VAL A 165 -27.03 3.39 -10.62
N VAL A 166 -28.18 3.82 -10.10
CA VAL A 166 -29.40 4.02 -10.89
C VAL A 166 -29.71 5.49 -10.95
N LEU A 167 -29.66 6.07 -12.15
CA LEU A 167 -29.86 7.50 -12.40
C LEU A 167 -31.17 7.72 -13.18
N PRO A 168 -32.26 8.17 -12.55
CA PRO A 168 -33.52 8.42 -13.24
C PRO A 168 -33.44 9.61 -14.20
N SER A 169 -34.06 9.53 -15.38
CA SER A 169 -34.26 10.71 -16.26
C SER A 169 -35.01 11.87 -15.58
N GLU A 170 -35.79 11.56 -14.54
CA GLU A 170 -36.46 12.50 -13.66
C GLU A 170 -36.30 12.07 -12.19
N VAL A 171 -35.58 12.85 -11.38
CA VAL A 171 -35.31 12.55 -9.97
C VAL A 171 -36.31 13.25 -9.05
N LYS A 172 -36.94 12.46 -8.19
CA LYS A 172 -37.87 12.88 -7.12
C LYS A 172 -37.95 11.78 -6.07
N GLU A 173 -38.65 11.99 -4.95
CA GLU A 173 -38.75 10.97 -3.89
C GLU A 173 -39.24 9.59 -4.39
N ALA A 174 -40.14 9.54 -5.38
CA ALA A 174 -40.65 8.29 -5.97
C ALA A 174 -39.74 7.65 -7.04
N THR A 175 -38.71 8.38 -7.48
CA THR A 175 -37.66 7.94 -8.41
C THR A 175 -36.33 8.53 -7.93
N PRO A 176 -35.79 8.00 -6.81
CA PRO A 176 -34.54 8.48 -6.26
C PRO A 176 -33.34 7.99 -7.08
N ILE A 177 -32.17 8.57 -6.82
CA ILE A 177 -30.89 8.02 -7.25
C ILE A 177 -30.51 6.93 -6.27
N ASP A 178 -30.32 5.71 -6.76
CA ASP A 178 -29.91 4.57 -5.92
C ASP A 178 -28.41 4.31 -6.07
N VAL A 179 -27.73 4.11 -4.95
CA VAL A 179 -26.34 3.63 -4.88
C VAL A 179 -26.35 2.29 -4.15
N ILE A 180 -25.89 1.25 -4.83
CA ILE A 180 -26.04 -0.15 -4.44
C ILE A 180 -24.65 -0.80 -4.41
N HIS A 181 -24.30 -1.42 -3.31
CA HIS A 181 -23.09 -2.21 -3.20
C HIS A 181 -23.40 -3.54 -2.53
N LYS A 182 -23.24 -4.62 -3.30
CA LYS A 182 -23.69 -5.98 -2.93
C LYS A 182 -25.20 -5.93 -2.64
N GLU A 183 -25.62 -6.29 -1.43
CA GLU A 183 -27.03 -6.29 -1.02
C GLU A 183 -27.45 -4.96 -0.35
N GLU A 184 -26.52 -4.05 -0.13
CA GLU A 184 -26.75 -2.81 0.61
C GLU A 184 -27.10 -1.65 -0.34
N LYS A 185 -28.05 -0.80 0.06
CA LYS A 185 -28.54 0.30 -0.79
C LYS A 185 -28.85 1.56 0.01
N ILE A 186 -28.42 2.70 -0.50
CA ILE A 186 -28.94 4.01 -0.10
C ILE A 186 -29.58 4.73 -1.29
N SER A 187 -30.52 5.63 -1.00
CA SER A 187 -31.23 6.41 -2.01
C SER A 187 -31.16 7.90 -1.70
N LEU A 188 -30.84 8.70 -2.71
CA LEU A 188 -30.79 10.17 -2.65
C LEU A 188 -31.94 10.76 -3.47
N TYR A 189 -32.61 11.79 -2.93
CA TYR A 189 -33.71 12.44 -3.63
C TYR A 189 -33.88 13.91 -3.24
N PRO A 190 -34.32 14.79 -4.17
CA PRO A 190 -34.69 16.16 -3.83
C PRO A 190 -35.95 16.19 -2.96
N LEU A 191 -36.01 17.10 -1.98
CA LEU A 191 -37.12 17.18 -1.02
C LEU A 191 -38.38 17.84 -1.59
N ASP A 192 -38.23 18.96 -2.29
CA ASP A 192 -39.32 19.86 -2.67
C ASP A 192 -39.32 20.21 -4.17
N LYS A 193 -38.51 19.51 -4.96
CA LYS A 193 -38.33 19.75 -6.38
C LYS A 193 -38.11 18.47 -7.16
N THR A 194 -38.09 18.60 -8.48
CA THR A 194 -37.86 17.51 -9.41
C THR A 194 -36.67 17.86 -10.28
N TYR A 195 -35.66 17.00 -10.32
CA TYR A 195 -34.56 17.16 -11.28
C TYR A 195 -35.02 16.55 -12.58
N ALA A 196 -35.09 17.35 -13.64
CA ALA A 196 -35.54 16.95 -14.96
C ALA A 196 -34.55 17.45 -16.02
N LYS A 197 -34.91 17.34 -17.30
CA LYS A 197 -34.08 17.83 -18.42
C LYS A 197 -32.67 17.24 -18.41
N ALA A 198 -32.62 15.91 -18.24
CA ALA A 198 -31.38 15.16 -18.25
C ALA A 198 -30.71 15.16 -19.63
N THR A 199 -29.40 15.38 -19.65
CA THR A 199 -28.49 15.07 -20.76
C THR A 199 -27.45 14.08 -20.28
N VAL A 200 -26.98 13.20 -21.17
CA VAL A 200 -26.11 12.08 -20.80
C VAL A 200 -24.95 11.99 -21.78
N GLU A 201 -23.76 11.84 -21.23
CA GLU A 201 -22.53 11.64 -21.99
C GLU A 201 -21.62 10.68 -21.21
N GLU A 202 -21.21 9.59 -21.86
CA GLU A 202 -20.39 8.54 -21.26
C GLU A 202 -20.89 8.08 -19.88
N ASN A 203 -20.11 8.29 -18.81
CA ASN A 203 -20.43 7.88 -17.44
C ASN A 203 -21.13 8.98 -16.62
N ALA A 204 -21.59 10.06 -17.25
CA ALA A 204 -22.16 11.22 -16.56
C ALA A 204 -23.57 11.61 -17.08
N ILE A 205 -24.38 12.13 -16.16
CA ILE A 205 -25.70 12.71 -16.42
C ILE A 205 -25.78 14.12 -15.83
N LEU A 206 -26.32 15.07 -16.58
CA LEU A 206 -26.53 16.45 -16.14
C LEU A 206 -28.03 16.77 -16.12
N TYR A 207 -28.54 17.13 -14.94
CA TYR A 207 -29.89 17.67 -14.79
C TYR A 207 -29.82 19.19 -14.90
N ASN A 208 -30.37 19.72 -15.99
CA ASN A 208 -30.29 21.14 -16.32
C ASN A 208 -31.38 21.94 -15.60
N ASN A 209 -31.00 23.11 -15.07
CA ASN A 209 -31.88 24.10 -14.44
C ASN A 209 -32.76 23.50 -13.33
N VAL A 210 -32.16 22.70 -12.44
CA VAL A 210 -32.88 22.08 -11.31
C VAL A 210 -33.46 23.11 -10.36
N GLU A 211 -32.84 24.31 -10.30
CA GLU A 211 -33.34 25.46 -9.55
C GLU A 211 -32.74 26.75 -10.10
N GLY A 212 -33.51 27.46 -10.93
CA GLY A 212 -33.03 28.65 -11.62
C GLY A 212 -31.86 28.28 -12.55
N LYS A 213 -30.71 28.94 -12.39
CA LYS A 213 -29.47 28.65 -13.14
C LYS A 213 -28.52 27.72 -12.37
N THR A 214 -29.09 26.79 -11.60
CA THR A 214 -28.35 25.73 -10.92
C THR A 214 -28.56 24.43 -11.67
N ASP A 215 -27.48 23.76 -12.04
CA ASP A 215 -27.49 22.41 -12.59
C ASP A 215 -26.97 21.41 -11.55
N VAL A 216 -27.30 20.14 -11.73
CA VAL A 216 -26.72 19.06 -10.91
C VAL A 216 -26.23 17.97 -11.84
N GLN A 217 -24.93 17.70 -11.80
CA GLN A 217 -24.30 16.60 -12.54
C GLN A 217 -24.08 15.41 -11.61
N TYR A 218 -24.26 14.20 -12.12
CA TYR A 218 -23.77 12.99 -11.48
C TYR A 218 -22.82 12.26 -12.43
N THR A 219 -21.66 11.87 -11.90
CA THR A 219 -20.63 11.13 -12.63
C THR A 219 -20.39 9.80 -11.92
N VAL A 220 -20.64 8.69 -12.61
CA VAL A 220 -20.43 7.35 -12.05
C VAL A 220 -18.93 7.05 -11.96
N GLN A 221 -18.52 6.54 -10.81
CA GLN A 221 -17.15 6.12 -10.51
C GLN A 221 -17.13 4.64 -10.12
N SER A 222 -15.97 3.99 -10.23
CA SER A 222 -15.82 2.56 -9.85
C SER A 222 -16.00 2.31 -8.35
N ASN A 223 -16.04 3.34 -7.51
CA ASN A 223 -16.33 3.23 -6.09
C ASN A 223 -17.56 4.04 -5.66
N GLY A 224 -18.45 4.45 -6.58
CA GLY A 224 -19.66 5.18 -6.21
C GLY A 224 -20.16 6.17 -7.26
N VAL A 225 -20.71 7.28 -6.80
CA VAL A 225 -21.20 8.35 -7.65
C VAL A 225 -20.81 9.70 -7.08
N LYS A 226 -20.24 10.53 -7.94
CA LYS A 226 -19.90 11.92 -7.66
C LYS A 226 -21.06 12.81 -8.08
N GLU A 227 -21.51 13.70 -7.19
CA GLU A 227 -22.47 14.76 -7.50
C GLU A 227 -21.73 16.09 -7.63
N GLU A 228 -22.11 16.92 -8.59
CA GLU A 228 -21.61 18.29 -8.71
C GLU A 228 -22.80 19.25 -8.82
N ILE A 229 -22.96 20.11 -7.83
CA ILE A 229 -23.93 21.22 -7.86
C ILE A 229 -23.25 22.39 -8.58
N VAL A 230 -23.73 22.71 -9.77
CA VAL A 230 -23.15 23.73 -10.65
C VAL A 230 -23.96 25.02 -10.54
N LEU A 231 -23.38 26.05 -9.96
CA LEU A 231 -23.95 27.38 -9.90
C LEU A 231 -23.46 28.16 -11.11
N ALA A 232 -24.33 28.63 -12.00
CA ALA A 232 -23.93 29.46 -13.13
C ALA A 232 -23.66 30.92 -12.75
N GLU A 233 -24.17 31.39 -11.61
CA GLU A 233 -23.94 32.73 -11.05
C GLU A 233 -24.20 32.76 -9.54
N TRP A 234 -23.73 33.81 -8.86
CA TRP A 234 -24.08 34.04 -7.45
C TRP A 234 -25.55 34.47 -7.30
N GLY A 235 -26.43 33.51 -7.02
CA GLY A 235 -27.87 33.74 -6.82
C GLY A 235 -28.30 34.05 -5.38
N GLY A 236 -27.37 34.24 -4.45
CA GLY A 236 -27.67 34.44 -3.02
C GLY A 236 -27.96 33.16 -2.23
N LYS A 237 -27.90 31.99 -2.87
CA LYS A 237 -28.13 30.67 -2.27
C LYS A 237 -26.82 29.92 -2.09
N ASN A 238 -26.59 29.41 -0.88
CA ASN A 238 -25.39 28.64 -0.52
C ASN A 238 -25.72 27.35 0.25
N ARG A 239 -26.99 26.96 0.31
CA ARG A 239 -27.45 25.77 1.05
C ARG A 239 -28.25 24.88 0.13
N PHE A 240 -27.86 23.61 0.06
CA PHE A 240 -28.47 22.61 -0.82
C PHE A 240 -28.87 21.42 0.03
N THR A 241 -30.16 21.08 0.07
CA THR A 241 -30.70 20.04 0.94
C THR A 241 -31.39 18.96 0.13
N TYR A 242 -31.08 17.71 0.42
CA TYR A 242 -31.68 16.53 -0.18
C TYR A 242 -31.98 15.47 0.89
N GLY A 243 -32.90 14.57 0.58
CA GLY A 243 -33.22 13.41 1.40
C GLY A 243 -32.23 12.28 1.17
N LEU A 244 -31.91 11.58 2.25
CA LEU A 244 -31.15 10.34 2.28
C LEU A 244 -32.02 9.26 2.92
N ASP A 245 -32.43 8.30 2.11
CA ASP A 245 -33.00 7.03 2.59
C ASP A 245 -31.85 6.04 2.79
N ALA A 246 -31.63 5.67 4.05
CA ALA A 246 -30.61 4.70 4.45
C ALA A 246 -31.24 3.45 5.09
N GLY A 247 -32.54 3.19 4.84
CA GLY A 247 -33.24 2.02 5.35
C GLY A 247 -33.08 1.83 6.86
N SER A 248 -32.43 0.73 7.25
CA SER A 248 -32.21 0.37 8.66
C SER A 248 -30.82 0.73 9.21
N TYR A 249 -29.98 1.37 8.40
CA TYR A 249 -28.59 1.69 8.73
C TYR A 249 -28.47 2.78 9.79
N ASP A 250 -27.34 2.77 10.48
CA ASP A 250 -26.95 3.85 11.38
C ASP A 250 -26.26 4.93 10.56
N VAL A 251 -26.76 6.17 10.62
CA VAL A 251 -26.19 7.32 9.90
C VAL A 251 -25.75 8.37 10.91
N SER A 252 -24.50 8.79 10.81
CA SER A 252 -23.94 9.81 11.69
C SER A 252 -23.08 10.80 10.90
N LEU A 253 -23.02 12.04 11.41
CA LEU A 253 -22.09 13.07 10.95
C LEU A 253 -20.87 13.08 11.87
N GLU A 254 -19.70 12.72 11.34
CA GLU A 254 -18.43 12.65 12.06
C GLU A 254 -17.34 13.32 11.22
N ASN A 255 -16.54 14.21 11.80
CA ASN A 255 -15.39 14.86 11.14
C ASN A 255 -15.71 15.44 9.73
N HIS A 256 -16.85 16.11 9.58
CA HIS A 256 -17.34 16.67 8.30
C HIS A 256 -17.71 15.63 7.22
N GLN A 257 -18.01 14.40 7.62
CA GLN A 257 -18.46 13.33 6.73
C GLN A 257 -19.71 12.68 7.29
N ILE A 258 -20.60 12.25 6.39
CA ILE A 258 -21.74 11.42 6.77
C ILE A 258 -21.37 9.96 6.53
N LEU A 259 -21.39 9.18 7.60
CA LEU A 259 -21.04 7.77 7.60
C LEU A 259 -22.31 6.94 7.71
N VAL A 260 -22.54 6.07 6.74
CA VAL A 260 -23.64 5.09 6.75
C VAL A 260 -23.05 3.74 7.15
N ARG A 261 -23.49 3.19 8.28
CA ARG A 261 -22.98 1.96 8.86
C ARG A 261 -24.03 0.88 8.94
N GLU A 262 -23.57 -0.37 8.85
CA GLU A 262 -24.42 -1.52 9.17
C GLU A 262 -24.94 -1.37 10.61
N LYS A 263 -26.23 -1.60 10.80
CA LYS A 263 -26.92 -1.34 12.06
C LYS A 263 -26.24 -2.02 13.25
N GLY A 264 -25.81 -1.24 14.24
CA GLY A 264 -25.15 -1.71 15.45
C GLY A 264 -23.71 -2.20 15.26
N LYS A 265 -23.08 -1.93 14.10
CA LYS A 265 -21.68 -2.33 13.80
C LYS A 265 -20.83 -1.13 13.38
N SER A 266 -19.51 -1.30 13.43
CA SER A 266 -18.54 -0.29 12.95
C SER A 266 -18.37 -0.30 11.43
N LYS A 267 -18.85 -1.35 10.74
CA LYS A 267 -18.69 -1.53 9.29
C LYS A 267 -19.36 -0.39 8.53
N ILE A 268 -18.54 0.40 7.83
CA ILE A 268 -18.99 1.47 6.96
C ILE A 268 -19.45 0.86 5.63
N LEU A 269 -20.66 1.20 5.22
CA LEU A 269 -21.27 0.79 3.96
C LEU A 269 -21.10 1.86 2.89
N PHE A 270 -21.37 3.12 3.25
CA PHE A 270 -21.26 4.28 2.38
C PHE A 270 -20.68 5.48 3.14
N VAL A 271 -19.93 6.32 2.43
CA VAL A 271 -19.39 7.59 2.93
C VAL A 271 -19.88 8.69 2.01
N LEU A 272 -20.47 9.73 2.61
CA LEU A 272 -20.83 10.96 1.90
C LEU A 272 -19.91 12.08 2.38
N THR A 273 -19.24 12.73 1.44
CA THR A 273 -18.32 13.85 1.68
C THR A 273 -18.74 15.04 0.82
N ALA A 274 -18.38 16.26 1.24
CA ALA A 274 -18.49 17.46 0.41
C ALA A 274 -17.21 18.28 0.53
N PRO A 275 -16.09 17.78 -0.04
CA PRO A 275 -14.76 18.30 0.27
C PRO A 275 -14.55 19.76 -0.13
N MET A 276 -15.22 20.26 -1.17
CA MET A 276 -14.89 21.57 -1.72
C MET A 276 -15.86 22.17 -2.77
N MET A 277 -15.53 23.39 -3.18
CA MET A 277 -16.04 24.05 -4.38
C MET A 277 -14.93 24.68 -5.21
N VAL A 278 -15.12 24.73 -6.54
CA VAL A 278 -14.16 25.24 -7.52
C VAL A 278 -14.83 26.19 -8.51
N ASP A 279 -14.19 27.31 -8.82
CA ASP A 279 -14.64 28.31 -9.78
C ASP A 279 -14.15 27.99 -11.22
N SER A 280 -14.64 28.72 -12.22
CA SER A 280 -14.32 28.43 -13.63
C SER A 280 -12.87 28.73 -14.04
N LYS A 281 -12.09 29.42 -13.20
CA LYS A 281 -10.64 29.63 -13.36
C LYS A 281 -9.80 28.66 -12.54
N GLY A 282 -10.43 27.74 -11.79
CA GLY A 282 -9.75 26.78 -10.93
C GLY A 282 -9.43 27.32 -9.53
N ALA A 283 -9.99 28.47 -9.11
CA ALA A 283 -9.89 28.90 -7.72
C ALA A 283 -10.76 27.99 -6.84
N THR A 284 -10.23 27.56 -5.69
CA THR A 284 -10.87 26.53 -4.85
C THR A 284 -11.21 27.06 -3.45
N SER A 285 -12.16 26.39 -2.77
CA SER A 285 -12.47 26.60 -1.35
C SER A 285 -12.93 25.32 -0.68
N GLN A 286 -12.45 25.08 0.54
CA GLN A 286 -12.92 24.03 1.45
C GLN A 286 -13.92 24.56 2.49
N ASP A 287 -14.36 25.82 2.36
CA ASP A 287 -15.39 26.39 3.23
C ASP A 287 -16.75 25.78 2.89
N LEU A 288 -16.93 24.49 3.22
CA LEU A 288 -18.17 23.75 3.11
C LEU A 288 -18.36 22.89 4.35
N THR A 289 -19.61 22.78 4.77
CA THR A 289 -20.00 21.91 5.88
C THR A 289 -21.18 21.04 5.48
N LEU A 290 -21.18 19.82 6.03
CA LEU A 290 -22.33 18.93 5.96
C LEU A 290 -23.14 19.08 7.25
N GLU A 291 -24.45 19.20 7.12
CA GLU A 291 -25.39 19.05 8.21
C GLU A 291 -26.24 17.80 7.98
N LEU A 292 -26.62 17.14 9.08
CA LEU A 292 -27.43 15.92 9.07
C LEU A 292 -28.59 16.06 10.05
N ASP A 293 -29.80 16.05 9.52
CA ASP A 293 -31.04 16.04 10.30
C ASP A 293 -31.77 14.71 10.13
N LYS A 294 -32.47 14.25 11.17
CA LYS A 294 -33.36 13.08 11.09
C LYS A 294 -34.82 13.54 11.22
N LYS A 295 -35.64 13.30 10.20
CA LYS A 295 -37.06 13.64 10.16
C LYS A 295 -37.87 12.46 9.63
N ASP A 296 -38.94 12.09 10.33
CA ASP A 296 -39.88 11.05 9.92
C ASP A 296 -39.23 9.69 9.56
N GLY A 297 -38.13 9.35 10.25
CA GLY A 297 -37.40 8.10 10.02
C GLY A 297 -36.40 8.12 8.85
N LYS A 298 -36.36 9.22 8.07
CA LYS A 298 -35.38 9.46 7.00
C LYS A 298 -34.37 10.54 7.42
N TYR A 299 -33.28 10.65 6.68
CA TYR A 299 -32.26 11.67 6.91
C TYR A 299 -32.39 12.79 5.88
N GLN A 300 -32.07 14.01 6.29
CA GLN A 300 -31.89 15.16 5.41
C GLN A 300 -30.42 15.58 5.51
N VAL A 301 -29.78 15.66 4.35
CA VAL A 301 -28.38 16.10 4.23
C VAL A 301 -28.39 17.50 3.65
N THR A 302 -27.68 18.41 4.29
CA THR A 302 -27.47 19.76 3.76
C THR A 302 -25.98 19.99 3.48
N VAL A 303 -25.67 20.36 2.24
CA VAL A 303 -24.39 20.95 1.86
C VAL A 303 -24.48 22.47 2.05
N VAL A 304 -23.68 23.03 2.94
CA VAL A 304 -23.59 24.47 3.21
C VAL A 304 -22.27 24.99 2.68
N ALA A 305 -22.31 25.74 1.58
CA ALA A 305 -21.14 26.34 0.96
C ALA A 305 -20.84 27.74 1.52
N GLY A 306 -19.57 28.11 1.53
CA GLY A 306 -19.06 29.38 2.05
C GLY A 306 -19.63 30.58 1.34
N LYS A 307 -20.55 31.29 1.99
CA LYS A 307 -21.28 32.43 1.40
C LYS A 307 -20.35 33.55 0.97
N GLU A 308 -19.38 33.91 1.80
CA GLU A 308 -18.44 35.00 1.52
C GLU A 308 -17.56 34.67 0.32
N TRP A 309 -17.11 33.41 0.23
CA TRP A 309 -16.31 32.96 -0.90
C TRP A 309 -17.12 33.01 -2.19
N LEU A 310 -18.36 32.52 -2.20
CA LEU A 310 -19.25 32.53 -3.37
C LEU A 310 -19.62 33.97 -3.80
N ALA A 311 -19.85 34.87 -2.86
CA ALA A 311 -20.22 36.25 -3.12
C ALA A 311 -19.04 37.17 -3.48
N SER A 312 -17.81 36.68 -3.43
CA SER A 312 -16.62 37.50 -3.68
C SER A 312 -16.59 38.00 -5.14
N PRO A 313 -16.27 39.29 -5.36
CA PRO A 313 -16.19 39.86 -6.72
C PRO A 313 -15.06 39.25 -7.56
N GLU A 314 -14.13 38.52 -6.94
CA GLU A 314 -13.07 37.79 -7.64
C GLU A 314 -13.57 36.49 -8.29
N ARG A 315 -14.72 35.93 -7.85
CA ARG A 315 -15.17 34.62 -8.30
C ARG A 315 -15.66 34.62 -9.72
N GLN A 316 -15.23 33.60 -10.44
CA GLN A 316 -15.63 33.35 -11.80
C GLN A 316 -16.54 32.14 -11.84
N TYR A 317 -17.76 32.36 -12.30
CA TYR A 317 -18.74 31.31 -12.45
C TYR A 317 -18.59 30.62 -13.84
N PRO A 318 -19.07 29.38 -14.03
CA PRO A 318 -19.76 28.55 -13.05
C PRO A 318 -18.86 28.08 -11.89
N VAL A 319 -19.44 28.01 -10.70
CA VAL A 319 -18.84 27.36 -9.53
C VAL A 319 -19.42 25.96 -9.40
N ARG A 320 -18.57 24.95 -9.19
CA ARG A 320 -18.96 23.56 -8.95
C ARG A 320 -18.72 23.21 -7.50
N ILE A 321 -19.75 22.76 -6.80
CA ILE A 321 -19.71 22.25 -5.43
C ILE A 321 -19.80 20.72 -5.50
N ASP A 322 -18.88 20.02 -4.86
CA ASP A 322 -18.66 18.58 -5.07
C ASP A 322 -19.06 17.75 -3.83
N PRO A 323 -20.33 17.34 -3.67
CA PRO A 323 -20.68 16.25 -2.78
C PRO A 323 -20.47 14.89 -3.47
N THR A 324 -19.85 13.93 -2.80
CA THR A 324 -19.58 12.60 -3.37
C THR A 324 -20.08 11.50 -2.44
N VAL A 325 -20.65 10.44 -3.02
CA VAL A 325 -21.00 9.19 -2.33
C VAL A 325 -20.06 8.08 -2.78
N THR A 326 -19.28 7.52 -1.86
CA THR A 326 -18.39 6.39 -2.14
C THR A 326 -18.67 5.18 -1.26
N VAL A 327 -18.27 4.02 -1.75
CA VAL A 327 -18.01 2.82 -0.96
C VAL A 327 -16.50 2.71 -0.69
N PRO A 328 -16.08 2.21 0.48
CA PRO A 328 -14.66 1.97 0.74
C PRO A 328 -14.04 1.03 -0.30
N ARG A 329 -12.88 1.40 -0.87
CA ARG A 329 -12.16 0.57 -1.86
C ARG A 329 -11.70 -0.76 -1.28
N GLU A 330 -11.49 -1.77 -2.13
CA GLU A 330 -11.24 -3.14 -1.64
C GLU A 330 -9.74 -3.44 -1.41
N ASN A 331 -8.80 -3.35 -2.38
CA ASN A 331 -7.44 -3.92 -2.18
C ASN A 331 -6.43 -3.00 -1.48
N ILE A 332 -6.46 -1.69 -1.72
CA ILE A 332 -5.66 -0.71 -0.98
C ILE A 332 -6.61 0.31 -0.38
N LEU A 333 -6.66 0.37 0.95
CA LEU A 333 -7.31 1.45 1.69
C LEU A 333 -6.26 2.18 2.51
N ASN A 334 -6.44 3.49 2.67
CA ASN A 334 -5.67 4.24 3.66
C ASN A 334 -6.53 5.08 4.60
N ALA A 335 -5.99 5.35 5.79
CA ALA A 335 -6.53 6.30 6.75
C ALA A 335 -5.40 7.15 7.34
N VAL A 336 -5.68 8.43 7.56
CA VAL A 336 -4.74 9.35 8.21
C VAL A 336 -5.17 9.55 9.65
N THR A 337 -4.25 9.39 10.60
CA THR A 337 -4.50 9.76 12.01
C THR A 337 -3.79 11.05 12.33
N SER A 338 -4.42 11.94 13.08
CA SER A 338 -3.90 13.26 13.50
C SER A 338 -4.11 13.46 15.01
N THR A 339 -3.14 14.07 15.69
CA THR A 339 -3.28 14.44 17.10
C THR A 339 -4.33 15.52 17.37
N VAL A 340 -4.71 16.30 16.35
CA VAL A 340 -5.60 17.47 16.51
C VAL A 340 -6.99 17.20 15.95
N HIS A 341 -7.08 16.51 14.82
CA HIS A 341 -8.33 16.23 14.10
C HIS A 341 -8.76 14.76 14.16
N GLY A 342 -8.03 13.91 14.90
CA GLY A 342 -8.39 12.51 15.10
C GLY A 342 -8.10 11.66 13.88
N ARG A 343 -9.11 11.41 13.03
CA ARG A 343 -9.02 10.49 11.89
C ARG A 343 -9.62 11.11 10.64
N TYR A 344 -8.87 11.02 9.56
CA TYR A 344 -9.35 11.27 8.21
C TYR A 344 -9.39 9.94 7.43
N LEU A 345 -10.59 9.40 7.22
CA LEU A 345 -10.85 8.31 6.28
C LEU A 345 -11.75 8.86 5.19
N GLY A 346 -11.54 8.50 3.94
CA GLY A 346 -12.44 8.98 2.89
C GLY A 346 -12.20 10.45 2.53
N THR A 347 -11.06 11.02 2.91
CA THR A 347 -10.63 12.36 2.51
C THR A 347 -9.40 12.25 1.63
N GLY A 348 -9.30 13.07 0.59
CA GLY A 348 -8.14 13.06 -0.29
C GLY A 348 -6.82 13.50 0.36
N TYR A 349 -6.84 14.06 1.57
CA TYR A 349 -5.69 14.68 2.23
C TYR A 349 -4.88 13.68 3.08
N GLY A 350 -3.67 13.36 2.62
CA GLY A 350 -2.68 12.55 3.34
C GLY A 350 -1.64 13.42 4.03
N TYR A 351 -1.29 13.12 5.28
CA TYR A 351 -0.23 13.82 6.01
C TYR A 351 0.65 12.87 6.80
N VAL A 352 1.96 13.14 6.80
CA VAL A 352 2.95 12.41 7.60
C VAL A 352 3.89 13.41 8.27
N GLY A 353 4.07 13.31 9.59
CA GLY A 353 4.87 14.25 10.40
C GLY A 353 4.02 15.37 11.01
N TYR A 354 4.65 16.43 11.52
CA TYR A 354 3.95 17.58 12.11
C TYR A 354 3.61 18.62 11.05
N LEU A 355 2.35 19.04 10.95
CA LEU A 355 1.94 20.14 10.08
C LEU A 355 1.05 21.14 10.84
N ASP A 356 1.37 22.43 10.74
CA ASP A 356 0.53 23.52 11.22
C ASP A 356 -0.36 24.10 10.10
N ARG A 357 -1.24 25.04 10.47
CA ARG A 357 -2.16 25.68 9.52
C ARG A 357 -1.44 26.49 8.43
N GLU A 358 -0.29 27.10 8.73
CA GLU A 358 0.53 27.83 7.76
C GLU A 358 1.08 26.89 6.69
N MET A 359 1.61 25.74 7.11
CA MET A 359 2.22 24.73 6.24
C MET A 359 1.23 24.10 5.26
N ILE A 360 -0.06 24.05 5.60
CA ILE A 360 -1.13 23.57 4.72
C ILE A 360 -1.83 24.68 3.93
N GLY A 361 -1.30 25.92 3.95
CA GLY A 361 -1.82 27.03 3.16
C GLY A 361 -3.07 27.71 3.74
N LEU A 362 -3.37 27.49 5.01
CA LEU A 362 -4.50 28.09 5.75
C LEU A 362 -4.04 29.15 6.77
N GLY A 363 -2.84 29.69 6.59
CA GLY A 363 -2.31 30.77 7.43
C GLY A 363 -3.20 32.01 7.44
N GLY A 364 -3.37 32.63 8.62
CA GLY A 364 -4.23 33.80 8.81
C GLY A 364 -5.71 33.49 9.04
N ARG A 365 -6.09 32.21 9.11
CA ARG A 365 -7.41 31.76 9.56
C ARG A 365 -7.33 31.30 11.02
N ASP A 366 -7.69 32.18 11.96
CA ASP A 366 -7.58 31.91 13.40
C ASP A 366 -8.56 30.83 13.91
N ASP A 367 -9.56 30.48 13.11
CA ASP A 367 -10.53 29.42 13.34
C ASP A 367 -10.03 28.01 12.95
N VAL A 368 -8.97 27.94 12.13
CA VAL A 368 -8.39 26.66 11.67
C VAL A 368 -7.35 26.16 12.66
N LYS A 369 -7.48 24.88 13.05
CA LYS A 369 -6.50 24.20 13.90
C LYS A 369 -5.44 23.50 13.06
N ASP A 370 -4.22 23.41 13.60
CA ASP A 370 -3.12 22.61 13.05
C ASP A 370 -3.54 21.17 12.75
N ILE A 371 -2.85 20.51 11.81
CA ILE A 371 -2.97 19.05 11.68
C ILE A 371 -2.29 18.35 12.86
N GLY A 372 -1.23 18.96 13.40
CA GLY A 372 -0.37 18.34 14.40
C GLY A 372 0.37 17.13 13.81
N ARG A 373 0.67 16.12 14.65
CA ARG A 373 1.39 14.92 14.21
C ARG A 373 0.45 14.01 13.44
N ALA A 374 0.89 13.53 12.29
CA ALA A 374 0.11 12.66 11.43
C ALA A 374 0.88 11.43 10.91
N ARG A 375 0.11 10.37 10.60
CA ARG A 375 0.56 9.10 10.02
C ARG A 375 -0.45 8.62 9.00
N ILE A 376 0.00 7.86 8.00
CA ILE A 376 -0.88 7.19 7.03
C ILE A 376 -0.81 5.69 7.25
N TYR A 377 -1.93 5.07 7.56
CA TYR A 377 -2.10 3.63 7.73
C TYR A 377 -2.72 3.03 6.49
N PHE A 378 -2.25 1.87 6.06
CA PHE A 378 -2.72 1.16 4.89
C PHE A 378 -3.25 -0.23 5.27
N THR A 379 -4.47 -0.53 4.86
CA THR A 379 -4.97 -1.90 4.79
C THR A 379 -4.76 -2.40 3.37
N ILE A 380 -4.08 -3.54 3.24
CA ILE A 380 -3.81 -4.17 1.94
C ILE A 380 -4.62 -5.46 1.86
N ASN A 381 -5.82 -5.42 1.28
CA ASN A 381 -6.67 -6.62 1.11
C ASN A 381 -6.34 -7.37 -0.18
N TYR A 382 -5.05 -7.62 -0.41
CA TYR A 382 -4.57 -8.45 -1.50
C TYR A 382 -4.03 -9.77 -0.94
N ASP A 383 -4.48 -10.90 -1.48
CA ASP A 383 -4.02 -12.22 -1.08
C ASP A 383 -2.74 -12.59 -1.83
N PHE A 384 -1.62 -12.06 -1.33
CA PHE A 384 -0.27 -12.32 -1.87
C PHE A 384 0.04 -13.81 -1.98
N LYS A 385 -0.40 -14.63 -1.02
CA LYS A 385 -0.11 -16.06 -0.99
C LYS A 385 -0.90 -16.83 -2.05
N LYS A 386 -2.11 -16.39 -2.36
CA LYS A 386 -2.93 -16.99 -3.42
C LYS A 386 -2.48 -16.56 -4.82
N ASN A 387 -2.11 -15.30 -4.99
CA ASN A 387 -1.88 -14.71 -6.30
C ASN A 387 -0.40 -14.73 -6.74
N ILE A 388 0.55 -14.82 -5.81
CA ILE A 388 1.98 -15.01 -6.12
C ILE A 388 2.38 -16.43 -5.70
N PRO A 389 2.94 -17.26 -6.61
CA PRO A 389 3.28 -18.63 -6.29
C PRO A 389 4.31 -18.76 -5.17
N SER A 390 4.22 -19.82 -4.38
CA SER A 390 5.14 -20.04 -3.24
C SER A 390 6.60 -20.27 -3.66
N GLU A 391 6.82 -20.74 -4.88
CA GLU A 391 8.08 -20.88 -5.61
C GLU A 391 8.72 -19.54 -5.97
N ALA A 392 7.95 -18.45 -5.96
CA ALA A 392 8.45 -17.15 -6.34
C ALA A 392 9.52 -16.64 -5.37
N LYS A 393 10.60 -16.12 -5.94
CA LYS A 393 11.53 -15.22 -5.30
C LYS A 393 11.04 -13.80 -5.53
N ILE A 394 10.76 -13.07 -4.44
CA ILE A 394 10.45 -11.64 -4.57
C ILE A 394 11.77 -10.90 -4.79
N ASP A 395 11.94 -10.27 -5.95
CA ASP A 395 13.16 -9.55 -6.31
C ASP A 395 13.13 -8.12 -5.76
N SER A 396 11.99 -7.45 -5.85
CA SER A 396 11.73 -6.17 -5.19
C SER A 396 10.24 -5.99 -4.94
N ALA A 397 9.88 -5.19 -3.93
CA ALA A 397 8.52 -4.72 -3.77
C ALA A 397 8.52 -3.31 -3.16
N THR A 398 7.68 -2.41 -3.66
CA THR A 398 7.58 -1.04 -3.17
C THR A 398 6.16 -0.63 -2.84
N LEU A 399 5.99 0.07 -1.72
CA LEU A 399 4.83 0.95 -1.50
C LEU A 399 5.17 2.31 -2.12
N ASN A 400 4.40 2.71 -3.13
CA ASN A 400 4.57 3.97 -3.83
C ASN A 400 3.61 5.00 -3.24
N LEU A 401 4.14 6.14 -2.80
CA LEU A 401 3.35 7.21 -2.19
C LEU A 401 3.87 8.57 -2.66
N TYR A 402 3.01 9.36 -3.29
CA TYR A 402 3.39 10.66 -3.83
C TYR A 402 3.23 11.77 -2.80
N GLN A 403 4.33 12.45 -2.46
CA GLN A 403 4.36 13.69 -1.71
C GLN A 403 4.12 14.86 -2.67
N TYR A 404 3.07 15.65 -2.47
CA TYR A 404 2.75 16.81 -3.32
C TYR A 404 3.04 18.16 -2.65
N THR A 405 3.38 18.18 -1.35
CA THR A 405 3.97 19.37 -0.71
C THR A 405 5.01 19.00 0.34
N SER A 406 6.03 19.85 0.47
CA SER A 406 7.16 19.68 1.39
C SER A 406 7.46 20.95 2.21
N PRO A 407 6.52 21.38 3.08
CA PRO A 407 6.64 22.64 3.80
C PRO A 407 7.73 22.59 4.88
N GLY A 408 8.36 23.72 5.19
CA GLY A 408 9.32 23.81 6.29
C GLY A 408 10.68 23.15 6.01
N ASN A 409 11.28 22.53 7.03
CA ASN A 409 12.62 21.93 6.93
C ASN A 409 12.62 20.61 6.14
N GLN A 410 13.70 20.39 5.39
CA GLN A 410 13.93 19.24 4.52
C GLN A 410 14.74 18.10 5.18
N GLY A 411 15.07 18.25 6.47
CA GLY A 411 15.77 17.22 7.24
C GLY A 411 14.90 16.04 7.69
N THR A 412 13.58 16.13 7.56
CA THR A 412 12.63 15.08 7.96
C THR A 412 12.77 13.86 7.04
N GLN A 413 12.62 12.67 7.61
CA GLN A 413 12.56 11.43 6.86
C GLN A 413 11.26 10.69 7.19
N PHE A 414 10.78 9.90 6.24
CA PHE A 414 9.58 9.09 6.39
C PHE A 414 9.99 7.61 6.34
N GLY A 415 9.46 6.80 7.24
CA GLY A 415 9.66 5.35 7.28
C GLY A 415 8.36 4.61 7.02
N ALA A 416 8.42 3.55 6.21
CA ALA A 416 7.35 2.57 6.08
C ALA A 416 7.59 1.37 7.01
N TYR A 417 6.55 0.98 7.75
CA TYR A 417 6.60 -0.08 8.74
C TYR A 417 5.51 -1.12 8.46
N ARG A 418 5.85 -2.39 8.59
CA ARG A 418 4.90 -3.51 8.65
C ARG A 418 4.23 -3.51 10.01
N LEU A 419 2.91 -3.63 10.01
CA LEU A 419 2.16 -3.81 11.25
C LEU A 419 2.24 -5.28 11.69
N THR A 420 2.47 -5.49 12.98
CA THR A 420 2.58 -6.84 13.58
C THR A 420 1.30 -7.27 14.28
N GLU A 421 0.31 -6.39 14.33
CA GLU A 421 -0.99 -6.58 14.98
C GLU A 421 -2.08 -6.06 14.07
N ALA A 422 -3.24 -6.72 14.08
CA ALA A 422 -4.40 -6.27 13.34
C ALA A 422 -4.90 -4.93 13.88
N PHE A 423 -5.47 -4.12 12.99
CA PHE A 423 -6.15 -2.89 13.34
C PHE A 423 -7.45 -2.78 12.54
N ASP A 424 -8.46 -2.16 13.13
CA ASP A 424 -9.64 -1.77 12.38
C ASP A 424 -9.38 -0.39 11.78
N ILE A 425 -9.20 -0.36 10.46
CA ILE A 425 -9.00 0.89 9.75
C ILE A 425 -10.15 1.85 10.03
N HIS A 426 -11.39 1.37 10.20
CA HIS A 426 -12.65 2.11 10.38
C HIS A 426 -12.84 2.77 11.76
N THR A 427 -12.06 2.40 12.77
CA THR A 427 -12.16 2.99 14.12
C THR A 427 -10.84 3.58 14.62
N LEU A 428 -9.82 3.64 13.76
CA LEU A 428 -8.48 4.07 14.12
C LEU A 428 -8.44 5.55 14.53
N THR A 429 -8.00 5.83 15.76
CA THR A 429 -7.66 7.17 16.26
C THR A 429 -6.15 7.28 16.46
N TRP A 430 -5.62 8.50 16.62
CA TRP A 430 -4.22 8.69 17.02
C TRP A 430 -3.85 7.88 18.27
N ASP A 431 -4.65 7.95 19.33
CA ASP A 431 -4.35 7.28 20.60
C ASP A 431 -4.40 5.75 20.49
N SER A 432 -5.35 5.20 19.73
CA SER A 432 -5.35 3.76 19.45
C SER A 432 -4.16 3.35 18.57
N SER A 433 -3.72 4.22 17.66
CA SER A 433 -2.73 3.88 16.64
C SER A 433 -1.29 3.88 17.15
N VAL A 434 -0.99 4.63 18.21
CA VAL A 434 0.35 4.67 18.82
C VAL A 434 0.75 3.34 19.46
N THR A 435 -0.22 2.51 19.88
CA THR A 435 0.04 1.23 20.54
C THR A 435 0.24 0.05 19.59
N ILE A 436 -0.21 0.15 18.33
CA ILE A 436 -0.20 -0.97 17.36
C ILE A 436 1.24 -1.39 17.04
N GLY A 437 1.57 -2.66 17.31
CA GLY A 437 2.82 -3.33 16.94
C GLY A 437 3.30 -3.02 15.51
N ARG A 438 4.58 -2.63 15.34
CA ARG A 438 5.17 -2.33 14.03
C ARG A 438 6.67 -2.61 14.00
N GLU A 439 7.21 -2.87 12.81
CA GLU A 439 8.65 -2.97 12.52
C GLU A 439 8.94 -2.44 11.12
N ILE A 440 10.17 -1.99 10.85
CA ILE A 440 10.55 -1.44 9.55
C ILE A 440 10.27 -2.45 8.41
N ALA A 441 9.64 -2.00 7.32
CA ALA A 441 9.04 -2.90 6.32
C ALA A 441 10.06 -3.58 5.37
N GLY A 442 11.24 -2.99 5.22
CA GLY A 442 12.28 -3.42 4.28
C GLY A 442 13.60 -2.67 4.54
N GLU A 443 14.63 -3.01 3.77
CA GLU A 443 15.98 -2.47 3.98
C GLU A 443 16.05 -0.98 3.62
N ASN A 444 15.39 -0.59 2.53
CA ASN A 444 15.33 0.79 2.06
C ASN A 444 13.96 1.44 2.30
N ALA A 445 13.38 1.18 3.47
CA ALA A 445 12.04 1.65 3.83
C ALA A 445 12.01 3.08 4.43
N ILE A 446 13.16 3.74 4.60
CA ILE A 446 13.24 5.16 5.01
C ILE A 446 13.62 6.01 3.80
N SER A 447 12.83 7.05 3.54
CA SER A 447 12.99 7.98 2.44
C SER A 447 13.06 9.41 2.96
N ALA A 448 14.01 10.20 2.44
CA ALA A 448 14.11 11.62 2.78
C ALA A 448 13.00 12.42 2.08
N LYS A 449 12.48 13.41 2.80
CA LYS A 449 11.47 14.37 2.35
C LYS A 449 11.89 15.10 1.06
N ALA A 450 10.91 15.45 0.22
CA ALA A 450 11.13 16.08 -1.08
C ALA A 450 11.82 17.44 -0.99
N THR A 451 12.90 17.63 -1.73
CA THR A 451 13.76 18.83 -1.68
C THR A 451 13.40 19.87 -2.75
N ALA A 452 14.01 21.05 -2.68
CA ALA A 452 13.86 22.09 -3.71
C ALA A 452 14.29 21.62 -5.12
N ALA A 453 15.27 20.71 -5.21
CA ALA A 453 15.71 20.14 -6.48
C ALA A 453 14.66 19.20 -7.11
N GLU A 454 13.76 18.66 -6.28
CA GLU A 454 12.62 17.84 -6.68
C GLU A 454 11.34 18.69 -6.79
N GLY A 455 11.44 20.03 -6.76
CA GLY A 455 10.28 20.91 -6.81
C GLY A 455 9.38 20.83 -5.57
N TYR A 456 9.89 20.31 -4.44
CA TYR A 456 9.13 20.01 -3.22
C TYR A 456 8.04 18.92 -3.38
N GLU A 457 8.12 18.12 -4.45
CA GLU A 457 7.24 17.00 -4.74
C GLU A 457 8.06 15.74 -5.00
N LYS A 458 7.53 14.55 -4.68
CA LYS A 458 8.29 13.30 -4.82
C LYS A 458 7.42 12.06 -4.77
N MET A 459 7.65 11.14 -5.71
CA MET A 459 7.19 9.76 -5.57
C MET A 459 8.13 8.97 -4.66
N HIS A 460 7.73 8.76 -3.41
CA HIS A 460 8.45 7.88 -2.49
C HIS A 460 8.18 6.42 -2.85
N ARG A 461 9.25 5.64 -2.97
CA ARG A 461 9.19 4.19 -3.21
C ARG A 461 9.79 3.51 -1.99
N PHE A 462 8.94 3.20 -1.01
CA PHE A 462 9.37 2.54 0.21
C PHE A 462 9.56 1.05 -0.04
N ASP A 463 10.74 0.52 0.25
CA ASP A 463 11.00 -0.92 0.15
C ASP A 463 10.14 -1.70 1.15
N ILE A 464 9.35 -2.64 0.63
CA ILE A 464 8.51 -3.58 1.39
C ILE A 464 8.78 -5.04 0.98
N ARG A 465 9.91 -5.32 0.32
CA ARG A 465 10.21 -6.62 -0.29
C ARG A 465 10.17 -7.77 0.70
N GLU A 466 10.80 -7.61 1.87
CA GLU A 466 10.77 -8.65 2.90
C GLU A 466 9.36 -8.83 3.49
N THR A 467 8.63 -7.72 3.68
CA THR A 467 7.24 -7.74 4.12
C THR A 467 6.36 -8.55 3.17
N VAL A 468 6.40 -8.25 1.87
CA VAL A 468 5.65 -8.98 0.82
C VAL A 468 6.07 -10.44 0.76
N ASN A 469 7.37 -10.73 0.78
CA ASN A 469 7.86 -12.11 0.82
C ASN A 469 7.28 -12.87 2.02
N GLY A 470 7.27 -12.27 3.21
CA GLY A 470 6.69 -12.92 4.39
C GLY A 470 5.18 -13.17 4.26
N TRP A 471 4.43 -12.31 3.55
CA TRP A 471 3.02 -12.56 3.23
C TRP A 471 2.85 -13.71 2.23
N VAL A 472 3.62 -13.74 1.14
CA VAL A 472 3.63 -14.82 0.14
C VAL A 472 3.96 -16.16 0.79
N GLN A 473 5.01 -16.20 1.60
CA GLN A 473 5.48 -17.41 2.28
C GLN A 473 4.66 -17.79 3.52
N GLY A 474 3.66 -16.98 3.88
CA GLY A 474 2.82 -17.20 5.08
C GLY A 474 3.60 -17.16 6.39
N LEU A 475 4.70 -16.41 6.45
CA LEU A 475 5.54 -16.24 7.63
C LEU A 475 4.81 -15.46 8.74
N TYR A 476 3.98 -14.51 8.36
CA TYR A 476 3.11 -13.75 9.24
C TYR A 476 1.84 -13.30 8.50
N PRO A 477 0.72 -13.06 9.22
CA PRO A 477 -0.48 -12.48 8.63
C PRO A 477 -0.23 -11.10 8.01
N ASN A 478 -1.04 -10.74 7.02
CA ASN A 478 -1.10 -9.38 6.50
C ASN A 478 -1.95 -8.51 7.44
N HIS A 479 -1.28 -7.61 8.15
CA HIS A 479 -1.91 -6.60 9.01
C HIS A 479 -1.77 -5.19 8.44
N GLY A 480 -1.28 -5.02 7.21
CA GLY A 480 -1.08 -3.72 6.59
C GLY A 480 0.24 -3.03 6.92
N LEU A 481 0.31 -1.76 6.53
CA LEU A 481 1.51 -0.90 6.61
C LEU A 481 1.19 0.43 7.30
N VAL A 482 2.20 1.11 7.82
CA VAL A 482 2.10 2.51 8.24
C VAL A 482 3.29 3.30 7.73
N VAL A 483 3.04 4.49 7.22
CA VAL A 483 4.07 5.50 6.91
C VAL A 483 4.03 6.58 7.99
N ALA A 484 5.17 6.79 8.64
CA ALA A 484 5.35 7.74 9.73
C ALA A 484 6.65 8.52 9.57
N ALA A 485 6.71 9.75 10.09
CA ALA A 485 7.97 10.48 10.18
C ALA A 485 8.90 9.80 11.20
N THR A 486 10.20 9.81 10.93
CA THR A 486 11.22 9.25 11.83
C THR A 486 11.43 10.14 13.06
N ASP A 487 11.07 11.42 12.95
CA ASP A 487 10.86 12.38 14.03
C ASP A 487 9.47 13.00 13.81
N GLU A 488 8.48 12.59 14.60
CA GLU A 488 7.10 13.04 14.43
C GLU A 488 6.87 14.46 14.95
N GLY A 489 7.84 15.07 15.63
CA GLY A 489 7.81 16.48 16.00
C GLY A 489 8.36 17.41 14.92
N ALA A 490 9.00 16.87 13.88
CA ALA A 490 9.55 17.64 12.78
C ALA A 490 8.51 17.91 11.68
N ASP A 491 8.74 18.98 10.92
CA ASP A 491 7.90 19.41 9.80
C ASP A 491 7.66 18.27 8.81
N GLY A 492 6.39 17.92 8.60
CA GLY A 492 5.94 16.82 7.77
C GLY A 492 5.78 17.16 6.29
N GLY A 493 5.06 16.30 5.58
CA GLY A 493 4.68 16.50 4.18
C GLY A 493 3.23 16.09 3.93
N ALA A 494 2.64 16.62 2.86
CA ALA A 494 1.33 16.18 2.38
C ALA A 494 1.48 15.18 1.23
N PHE A 495 0.64 14.15 1.23
CA PHE A 495 0.69 13.01 0.34
C PHE A 495 -0.67 12.71 -0.26
N TYR A 496 -0.69 12.24 -1.51
CA TYR A 496 -1.93 11.74 -2.10
C TYR A 496 -2.36 10.44 -1.42
N THR A 497 -3.66 10.28 -1.31
CA THR A 497 -4.33 9.11 -0.74
C THR A 497 -5.09 8.37 -1.84
N THR A 498 -5.70 7.23 -1.52
CA THR A 498 -6.58 6.51 -2.45
C THR A 498 -7.77 7.36 -2.87
N GLU A 499 -8.16 8.36 -2.08
CA GLU A 499 -9.28 9.27 -2.36
C GLU A 499 -8.82 10.65 -2.86
N ALA A 500 -7.53 10.79 -3.22
CA ALA A 500 -7.05 12.02 -3.85
C ALA A 500 -7.66 12.19 -5.24
N THR A 501 -7.90 13.44 -5.62
CA THR A 501 -8.59 13.80 -6.86
C THR A 501 -8.16 15.22 -7.25
N PRO A 502 -8.04 15.56 -8.55
CA PRO A 502 -7.51 16.87 -8.96
C PRO A 502 -8.45 18.01 -8.59
N GLU A 503 -9.71 17.70 -8.27
CA GLU A 503 -10.65 18.68 -7.78
C GLU A 503 -10.19 19.21 -6.43
N ASN A 504 -9.78 18.34 -5.48
CA ASN A 504 -9.41 18.69 -4.10
C ASN A 504 -8.51 19.94 -4.04
N ALA A 505 -8.87 20.91 -3.18
CA ALA A 505 -8.09 22.14 -3.01
C ALA A 505 -6.64 21.78 -2.65
N GLY A 506 -5.67 22.33 -3.39
CA GLY A 506 -4.25 22.01 -3.21
C GLY A 506 -3.79 20.69 -3.83
N GLN A 507 -4.66 19.97 -4.55
CA GLN A 507 -4.36 18.71 -5.25
C GLN A 507 -4.55 18.81 -6.77
N ILE A 508 -4.56 20.02 -7.33
CA ILE A 508 -4.77 20.29 -8.77
C ILE A 508 -3.77 19.51 -9.66
N GLY A 509 -2.58 19.19 -9.13
CA GLY A 509 -1.58 18.38 -9.82
C GLY A 509 -1.75 16.86 -9.65
N PHE A 510 -2.85 16.37 -9.08
CA PHE A 510 -3.12 14.94 -8.93
C PHE A 510 -3.45 14.33 -10.29
N THR A 511 -2.87 13.16 -10.53
CA THR A 511 -3.15 12.29 -11.67
C THR A 511 -3.20 10.86 -11.14
N PRO A 512 -3.95 9.92 -11.76
CA PRO A 512 -4.12 8.57 -11.21
C PRO A 512 -2.83 7.79 -10.94
N ASP A 513 -1.74 8.05 -11.68
CA ASP A 513 -0.41 7.46 -11.44
C ASP A 513 0.26 7.92 -10.14
N LYS A 514 -0.20 9.03 -9.56
CA LYS A 514 0.29 9.55 -8.28
C LYS A 514 -0.49 9.01 -7.08
N ALA A 515 -1.56 8.25 -7.33
CA ALA A 515 -2.28 7.57 -6.27
C ALA A 515 -1.41 6.47 -5.61
N PRO A 516 -1.67 6.11 -4.34
CA PRO A 516 -0.97 5.01 -3.70
C PRO A 516 -1.05 3.72 -4.51
N SER A 517 0.08 3.04 -4.66
CA SER A 517 0.18 1.76 -5.37
C SER A 517 1.23 0.85 -4.75
N ILE A 518 1.14 -0.44 -5.05
CA ILE A 518 2.19 -1.42 -4.75
C ILE A 518 2.71 -2.00 -6.07
N THR A 519 4.03 -2.10 -6.19
CA THR A 519 4.69 -2.78 -7.31
C THR A 519 5.53 -3.93 -6.76
N VAL A 520 5.33 -5.13 -7.26
CA VAL A 520 6.10 -6.33 -6.88
C VAL A 520 6.76 -6.91 -8.13
N ASN A 521 8.08 -6.95 -8.13
CA ASN A 521 8.84 -7.70 -9.14
C ASN A 521 9.23 -9.04 -8.52
N TRP A 522 8.86 -10.12 -9.19
CA TRP A 522 9.14 -11.47 -8.71
C TRP A 522 9.52 -12.39 -9.86
N SER A 523 10.28 -13.42 -9.51
CA SER A 523 10.75 -14.42 -10.45
C SER A 523 10.54 -15.82 -9.92
N VAL A 524 10.60 -16.81 -10.81
CA VAL A 524 10.70 -18.23 -10.46
C VAL A 524 12.04 -18.75 -10.98
N PRO A 525 13.18 -18.36 -10.35
CA PRO A 525 14.52 -18.62 -10.88
C PRO A 525 15.05 -20.00 -10.49
N ASP A 526 14.18 -20.94 -10.10
CA ASP A 526 14.59 -22.28 -9.68
C ASP A 526 14.75 -23.22 -10.89
N PRO A 527 15.85 -23.97 -11.02
CA PRO A 527 16.98 -24.09 -10.08
C PRO A 527 18.01 -22.95 -10.19
N VAL A 528 18.86 -22.82 -9.16
CA VAL A 528 20.10 -21.99 -9.22
C VAL A 528 20.89 -22.37 -10.47
N ASP A 529 21.43 -21.36 -11.17
CA ASP A 529 22.23 -21.58 -12.37
C ASP A 529 23.34 -22.61 -12.11
N MET A 530 23.30 -23.73 -12.85
CA MET A 530 24.28 -24.81 -12.74
C MET A 530 25.70 -24.35 -13.08
N ASN A 531 25.84 -23.23 -13.80
CA ASN A 531 27.11 -22.62 -14.17
C ASN A 531 27.55 -21.49 -13.22
N TYR A 532 26.85 -21.26 -12.11
CA TYR A 532 27.25 -20.27 -11.12
C TYR A 532 28.69 -20.52 -10.66
N ALA A 533 29.57 -19.53 -10.86
CA ALA A 533 30.99 -19.71 -10.65
C ALA A 533 31.32 -19.88 -9.16
N LEU A 534 32.15 -20.89 -8.84
CA LEU A 534 32.54 -21.17 -7.46
C LEU A 534 33.22 -19.96 -6.80
N GLY A 535 34.02 -19.23 -7.57
CA GLY A 535 34.69 -17.99 -7.15
C GLY A 535 33.76 -16.84 -6.77
N ASP A 536 32.50 -16.88 -7.19
CA ASP A 536 31.49 -15.84 -6.93
C ASP A 536 30.68 -16.11 -5.66
N THR A 537 31.10 -17.09 -4.85
CA THR A 537 30.46 -17.41 -3.56
C THR A 537 30.21 -16.15 -2.72
N THR A 538 28.95 -15.90 -2.38
CA THR A 538 28.50 -14.73 -1.60
C THR A 538 28.23 -15.11 -0.14
N ILE A 539 28.35 -14.14 0.77
CA ILE A 539 28.01 -14.29 2.20
C ILE A 539 27.20 -13.07 2.64
N ASN A 540 25.94 -13.29 2.99
CA ASN A 540 25.02 -12.30 3.53
C ASN A 540 24.77 -12.57 5.01
N LEU A 541 24.66 -11.52 5.83
CA LEU A 541 24.35 -11.64 7.26
C LEU A 541 22.86 -11.46 7.51
N ARG A 542 22.30 -12.31 8.38
CA ARG A 542 20.90 -12.27 8.82
C ARG A 542 20.83 -12.13 10.32
N THR A 543 20.09 -11.14 10.78
CA THR A 543 19.99 -10.80 12.20
C THR A 543 18.73 -11.39 12.80
N MET A 544 18.88 -11.97 13.99
CA MET A 544 17.77 -12.40 14.82
C MET A 544 17.65 -11.42 15.97
N VAL A 545 16.53 -10.71 16.02
CA VAL A 545 16.28 -9.66 17.00
C VAL A 545 14.89 -9.89 17.58
N LYS A 546 14.75 -9.68 18.89
CA LYS A 546 13.46 -9.62 19.55
C LYS A 546 13.10 -8.17 19.81
N THR A 547 11.93 -7.76 19.32
CA THR A 547 11.40 -6.42 19.54
C THR A 547 10.01 -6.46 20.16
N ASP A 548 9.65 -5.40 20.89
CA ASP A 548 8.27 -5.16 21.33
C ASP A 548 8.02 -3.66 21.52
N LYS A 549 6.74 -3.29 21.62
CA LYS A 549 6.28 -1.90 21.71
C LYS A 549 6.67 -1.16 22.99
N THR A 550 7.26 -1.83 23.97
CA THR A 550 7.81 -1.17 25.16
C THR A 550 9.17 -0.53 24.89
N GLY A 551 9.68 -0.65 23.66
CA GLY A 551 11.00 -0.18 23.26
C GLY A 551 12.08 -1.24 23.46
N LYS A 552 11.69 -2.51 23.71
CA LYS A 552 12.64 -3.63 23.76
C LYS A 552 13.19 -3.89 22.37
N LEU A 553 14.51 -3.99 22.29
CA LEU A 553 15.27 -4.36 21.12
C LEU A 553 16.50 -5.15 21.58
N GLN A 554 16.45 -6.46 21.34
CA GLN A 554 17.46 -7.40 21.83
C GLN A 554 17.98 -8.29 20.72
N PHE A 555 19.28 -8.19 20.46
CA PHE A 555 20.01 -9.16 19.64
C PHE A 555 19.89 -10.56 20.23
N GLN A 556 19.54 -11.53 19.39
CA GLN A 556 19.39 -12.94 19.73
C GLN A 556 20.43 -13.81 19.01
N GLY A 557 20.81 -13.44 17.79
CA GLY A 557 21.82 -14.16 17.02
C GLY A 557 22.05 -13.56 15.64
N VAL A 558 23.11 -14.01 14.98
CA VAL A 558 23.39 -13.70 13.57
C VAL A 558 23.80 -14.97 12.85
N PHE A 559 23.27 -15.20 11.66
CA PHE A 559 23.67 -16.31 10.81
C PHE A 559 24.04 -15.80 9.42
N ALA A 560 24.60 -16.66 8.58
CA ALA A 560 24.96 -16.30 7.22
C ALA A 560 24.30 -17.21 6.18
N ASP A 561 24.04 -16.66 5.01
CA ASP A 561 23.52 -17.36 3.83
C ASP A 561 24.13 -16.78 2.55
N GLY A 562 24.06 -17.51 1.45
CA GLY A 562 24.53 -16.99 0.17
C GLY A 562 24.30 -17.92 -1.01
N VAL A 563 24.83 -17.51 -2.14
CA VAL A 563 24.81 -18.28 -3.39
C VAL A 563 26.21 -18.80 -3.67
N THR A 564 26.29 -20.06 -4.08
CA THR A 564 27.50 -20.71 -4.61
C THR A 564 27.11 -21.77 -5.63
N THR A 565 28.09 -22.39 -6.28
CA THR A 565 27.85 -23.46 -7.26
C THR A 565 26.99 -24.59 -6.66
N PRO A 566 25.89 -25.00 -7.31
CA PRO A 566 25.06 -26.12 -6.86
C PRO A 566 25.86 -27.40 -6.57
N GLY A 567 25.58 -28.05 -5.44
CA GLY A 567 26.25 -29.27 -4.99
C GLY A 567 27.65 -29.07 -4.38
N ALA A 568 28.15 -27.82 -4.28
CA ALA A 568 29.38 -27.54 -3.54
C ALA A 568 29.17 -27.73 -2.03
N THR A 569 30.26 -27.97 -1.28
CA THR A 569 30.27 -27.93 0.18
C THR A 569 30.84 -26.60 0.65
N VAL A 570 30.10 -25.87 1.48
CA VAL A 570 30.51 -24.60 2.08
C VAL A 570 30.95 -24.85 3.52
N THR A 571 32.24 -24.67 3.78
CA THR A 571 32.82 -24.66 5.13
C THR A 571 32.82 -23.23 5.64
N TYR A 572 32.27 -22.97 6.83
CA TYR A 572 32.22 -21.64 7.43
C TYR A 572 32.80 -21.62 8.85
N HIS A 573 33.29 -20.46 9.28
CA HIS A 573 33.77 -20.21 10.65
C HIS A 573 33.68 -18.73 11.03
N LEU A 574 33.65 -18.43 12.32
CA LEU A 574 33.79 -17.07 12.83
C LEU A 574 35.27 -16.65 12.81
N SER A 575 35.53 -15.37 12.56
CA SER A 575 36.87 -14.76 12.63
C SER A 575 37.58 -14.89 13.99
N GLU A 576 36.85 -15.27 15.05
CA GLU A 576 37.36 -15.51 16.40
C GLU A 576 37.28 -17.00 16.74
N PRO A 577 38.37 -17.77 16.53
CA PRO A 577 38.37 -19.22 16.72
C PRO A 577 38.03 -19.67 18.15
N SER A 578 38.28 -18.81 19.16
CA SER A 578 37.98 -19.13 20.56
C SER A 578 36.48 -19.26 20.85
N LYS A 579 35.61 -18.79 19.95
CA LYS A 579 34.14 -18.93 20.04
C LYS A 579 33.62 -20.25 19.48
N ASP A 580 34.46 -21.04 18.81
CA ASP A 580 34.14 -22.35 18.21
C ASP A 580 32.88 -22.37 17.32
N TYR A 581 32.54 -21.24 16.68
CA TYR A 581 31.44 -21.16 15.72
C TYR A 581 31.97 -21.51 14.33
N LYS A 582 31.67 -22.72 13.86
CA LYS A 582 32.07 -23.25 12.55
C LYS A 582 31.16 -24.40 12.10
N GLY A 583 31.19 -24.74 10.83
CA GLY A 583 30.45 -25.88 10.30
C GLY A 583 30.59 -26.06 8.80
N ASP A 584 29.94 -27.10 8.27
CA ASP A 584 29.87 -27.43 6.85
C ASP A 584 28.41 -27.56 6.43
N THR A 585 28.06 -27.00 5.27
CA THR A 585 26.73 -27.14 4.67
C THR A 585 26.83 -27.43 3.18
N PRO A 586 26.03 -28.36 2.63
CA PRO A 586 25.92 -28.49 1.18
C PRO A 586 25.13 -27.32 0.59
N ALA A 587 25.54 -26.89 -0.60
CA ALA A 587 24.80 -25.94 -1.43
C ALA A 587 23.71 -26.67 -2.22
N SER A 588 22.47 -26.23 -2.05
CA SER A 588 21.28 -26.73 -2.74
C SER A 588 21.32 -26.40 -4.24
N TYR A 589 20.62 -27.21 -5.04
CA TYR A 589 20.35 -26.90 -6.46
C TYR A 589 19.25 -25.84 -6.63
N SER A 590 18.39 -25.67 -5.63
CA SER A 590 17.32 -24.65 -5.62
C SER A 590 17.62 -23.56 -4.59
N TYR A 591 17.02 -22.39 -4.77
CA TYR A 591 17.00 -21.33 -3.77
C TYR A 591 16.09 -21.73 -2.60
N LYS A 592 16.64 -21.78 -1.38
CA LYS A 592 15.95 -22.28 -0.17
C LYS A 592 16.09 -21.39 1.05
N TYR A 593 16.99 -20.41 0.99
CA TYR A 593 17.46 -19.67 2.15
C TYR A 593 17.32 -18.15 1.93
N PRO A 594 17.33 -17.35 3.01
CA PRO A 594 17.39 -17.75 4.43
C PRO A 594 16.13 -18.47 4.93
N ASN A 595 16.33 -19.48 5.78
CA ASN A 595 15.25 -20.24 6.42
C ASN A 595 15.58 -20.60 7.87
N THR A 596 14.86 -20.01 8.83
CA THR A 596 15.11 -20.19 10.27
C THR A 596 14.39 -21.38 10.91
N SER A 597 13.54 -22.10 10.15
CA SER A 597 12.69 -23.18 10.70
C SER A 597 13.45 -24.21 11.54
N GLY A 598 14.67 -24.56 11.13
CA GLY A 598 15.50 -25.58 11.78
C GLY A 598 15.98 -25.22 13.19
N PHE A 599 15.98 -23.94 13.57
CA PHE A 599 16.53 -23.50 14.87
C PHE A 599 15.63 -22.50 15.63
N GLU A 600 14.45 -22.16 15.10
CA GLU A 600 13.51 -21.21 15.73
C GLU A 600 13.11 -21.57 17.17
N SER A 601 12.97 -22.86 17.49
CA SER A 601 12.54 -23.33 18.81
C SER A 601 13.56 -23.04 19.92
N ALA A 602 14.81 -22.72 19.56
CA ALA A 602 15.84 -22.33 20.50
C ALA A 602 15.76 -20.86 20.93
N PHE A 603 14.90 -20.05 20.28
CA PHE A 603 14.80 -18.62 20.51
C PHE A 603 13.49 -18.22 21.17
N GLU A 604 13.49 -17.06 21.83
CA GLU A 604 12.28 -16.50 22.41
C GLU A 604 11.21 -16.24 21.34
N ALA A 605 9.94 -16.44 21.68
CA ALA A 605 8.83 -16.02 20.84
C ALA A 605 8.93 -14.51 20.53
N GLY A 606 8.63 -14.15 19.28
CA GLY A 606 8.78 -12.80 18.73
C GLY A 606 10.18 -12.48 18.18
N THR A 607 11.13 -13.42 18.21
CA THR A 607 12.41 -13.26 17.51
C THR A 607 12.20 -13.28 15.99
N THR A 608 12.94 -12.44 15.25
CA THR A 608 12.95 -12.41 13.78
C THR A 608 13.01 -13.80 13.18
N LYS A 609 12.20 -14.04 12.14
CA LYS A 609 12.18 -15.28 11.37
C LYS A 609 12.42 -14.96 9.90
N TYR A 610 12.91 -15.96 9.16
CA TYR A 610 13.12 -15.85 7.72
C TYR A 610 12.55 -17.06 6.99
N ARG A 611 11.84 -16.81 5.88
CA ARG A 611 11.40 -17.80 4.89
C ARG A 611 11.53 -17.13 3.53
N ASP A 612 12.62 -17.36 2.83
CA ASP A 612 12.93 -16.66 1.60
C ASP A 612 13.76 -17.54 0.67
N LYS A 613 13.88 -17.14 -0.60
CA LYS A 613 14.51 -17.88 -1.69
C LYS A 613 15.57 -17.04 -2.38
N LEU A 614 16.46 -16.47 -1.57
CA LEU A 614 17.58 -15.65 -2.02
C LEU A 614 18.88 -16.44 -2.24
N SER A 615 19.05 -17.54 -1.52
CA SER A 615 20.32 -18.24 -1.39
C SER A 615 20.16 -19.75 -1.43
N ASN A 616 21.26 -20.46 -1.73
CA ASN A 616 21.29 -21.91 -1.82
C ASN A 616 22.18 -22.58 -0.77
N TRP A 617 22.83 -21.81 0.10
CA TRP A 617 23.45 -22.31 1.32
C TRP A 617 23.19 -21.35 2.51
N GLN A 618 23.21 -21.88 3.74
CA GLN A 618 23.20 -21.08 4.98
C GLN A 618 23.92 -21.81 6.12
N THR A 619 24.35 -21.08 7.15
CA THR A 619 24.91 -21.71 8.35
C THR A 619 23.84 -22.55 9.09
N LEU A 620 24.26 -23.62 9.76
CA LEU A 620 23.34 -24.59 10.37
C LEU A 620 22.61 -24.03 11.59
N VAL A 621 23.28 -23.14 12.33
CA VAL A 621 22.76 -22.43 13.50
C VAL A 621 23.31 -20.99 13.48
N PRO A 622 22.63 -20.03 14.13
CA PRO A 622 23.17 -18.68 14.33
C PRO A 622 24.26 -18.62 15.41
N PHE A 623 25.14 -17.64 15.31
CA PHE A 623 26.07 -17.23 16.34
C PHE A 623 25.36 -16.34 17.37
N THR A 624 25.39 -16.73 18.65
CA THR A 624 24.55 -16.14 19.71
C THR A 624 25.33 -15.51 20.87
N GLU A 625 26.65 -15.71 20.96
CA GLU A 625 27.47 -15.25 22.11
C GLU A 625 28.59 -14.26 21.74
N PRO A 626 28.27 -13.11 21.09
CA PRO A 626 29.26 -12.09 20.77
C PRO A 626 29.76 -11.39 22.04
N THR A 627 31.05 -11.09 22.07
CA THR A 627 31.58 -10.11 23.04
C THR A 627 31.19 -8.71 22.55
N LEU A 628 30.62 -7.88 23.44
CA LEU A 628 30.18 -6.53 23.08
C LEU A 628 31.32 -5.68 22.52
N ASN A 629 31.02 -4.85 21.51
CA ASN A 629 31.96 -3.95 20.84
C ASN A 629 33.21 -4.64 20.26
N THR A 630 33.15 -5.95 20.04
CA THR A 630 34.18 -6.73 19.35
C THR A 630 33.77 -6.94 17.91
N LEU A 631 34.69 -6.73 16.97
CA LEU A 631 34.45 -6.88 15.54
C LEU A 631 34.60 -8.36 15.14
N TYR A 632 33.62 -8.87 14.41
CA TYR A 632 33.58 -10.24 13.90
C TYR A 632 33.30 -10.26 12.40
N THR A 633 33.77 -11.30 11.71
CA THR A 633 33.25 -11.73 10.39
C THR A 633 32.84 -13.20 10.46
N ILE A 634 31.88 -13.59 9.61
CA ILE A 634 31.65 -15.00 9.28
C ILE A 634 32.34 -15.24 7.94
N ASP A 635 33.33 -16.12 7.96
CA ASP A 635 34.17 -16.45 6.82
C ASP A 635 33.74 -17.81 6.27
N ALA A 636 33.73 -17.96 4.95
CA ALA A 636 33.31 -19.19 4.28
C ALA A 636 34.14 -19.52 3.04
N GLU A 637 34.31 -20.81 2.77
CA GLU A 637 34.99 -21.35 1.60
C GLU A 637 34.12 -22.45 0.97
N SER A 638 33.82 -22.32 -0.32
CA SER A 638 33.05 -23.31 -1.08
C SER A 638 33.97 -24.22 -1.88
N LYS A 639 33.71 -25.53 -1.84
CA LYS A 639 34.54 -26.58 -2.49
C LYS A 639 33.69 -27.52 -3.34
N LYS A 640 34.16 -27.80 -4.56
CA LYS A 640 33.56 -28.77 -5.48
C LYS A 640 34.64 -29.33 -6.43
N ASP A 641 34.67 -30.65 -6.64
CA ASP A 641 35.56 -31.30 -7.61
C ASP A 641 37.04 -30.86 -7.53
N SER A 642 37.58 -30.77 -6.31
CA SER A 642 38.95 -30.28 -5.99
C SER A 642 39.21 -28.79 -6.28
N GLN A 643 38.21 -28.03 -6.71
CA GLN A 643 38.27 -26.57 -6.84
C GLN A 643 37.76 -25.89 -5.56
N THR A 644 38.20 -24.65 -5.34
CA THR A 644 37.79 -23.81 -4.21
C THR A 644 37.42 -22.41 -4.68
N SER A 645 36.48 -21.78 -3.98
CA SER A 645 36.16 -20.35 -4.12
C SER A 645 37.27 -19.43 -3.59
N GLY A 646 38.21 -19.97 -2.81
CA GLY A 646 39.00 -19.22 -1.84
C GLY A 646 38.15 -18.76 -0.64
N GLU A 647 38.80 -18.39 0.45
CA GLU A 647 38.12 -17.84 1.63
C GLU A 647 37.45 -16.51 1.28
N LYS A 648 36.16 -16.41 1.55
CA LYS A 648 35.34 -15.20 1.47
C LYS A 648 34.99 -14.77 2.88
N LYS A 649 34.83 -13.46 3.09
CA LYS A 649 34.46 -12.89 4.39
C LYS A 649 33.14 -12.14 4.27
N SER A 650 32.27 -12.26 5.26
CA SER A 650 31.12 -11.37 5.39
C SER A 650 31.58 -9.92 5.59
N GLU A 651 30.65 -8.98 5.49
CA GLU A 651 30.87 -7.66 6.10
C GLU A 651 31.19 -7.83 7.60
N PRO A 652 32.05 -6.98 8.18
CA PRO A 652 32.34 -7.04 9.60
C PRO A 652 31.15 -6.55 10.40
N PHE A 653 30.94 -7.09 11.60
CA PHE A 653 29.86 -6.67 12.48
C PHE A 653 30.28 -6.65 13.95
N LEU A 654 29.54 -5.91 14.77
CA LEU A 654 29.67 -5.92 16.23
C LEU A 654 28.30 -5.78 16.89
N ILE A 655 28.22 -6.15 18.17
CA ILE A 655 27.05 -5.85 19.00
C ILE A 655 27.35 -4.68 19.93
N TYR A 656 26.58 -3.62 19.79
CA TYR A 656 26.62 -2.45 20.66
C TYR A 656 25.50 -2.51 21.69
N LYS A 657 25.78 -2.14 22.95
CA LYS A 657 24.76 -2.03 24.00
C LYS A 657 24.50 -0.57 24.32
N VAL A 658 23.26 -0.15 24.14
CA VAL A 658 22.78 1.21 24.43
C VAL A 658 22.92 1.50 25.93
N THR A 659 23.66 2.55 26.28
CA THR A 659 24.05 2.85 27.68
C THR A 659 23.05 3.74 28.42
N GLN A 660 22.27 4.54 27.68
CA GLN A 660 21.22 5.43 28.15
C GLN A 660 20.24 5.71 27.01
N TYR A 661 19.18 6.49 27.27
CA TYR A 661 18.28 6.92 26.19
C TYR A 661 19.05 7.64 25.08
N ASP A 662 18.77 7.29 23.82
CA ASP A 662 19.43 7.85 22.65
C ASP A 662 18.58 7.68 21.38
N THR A 663 19.08 8.15 20.23
CA THR A 663 18.42 7.98 18.93
C THR A 663 19.28 7.18 17.96
N LEU A 664 18.61 6.34 17.16
CA LEU A 664 19.26 5.53 16.14
C LEU A 664 20.09 6.35 15.13
N PRO A 665 19.64 7.54 14.64
CA PRO A 665 20.46 8.36 13.75
C PRO A 665 21.80 8.80 14.34
N LYS A 666 21.87 9.07 15.66
CA LYS A 666 23.14 9.42 16.33
C LYS A 666 24.11 8.24 16.36
N ILE A 667 23.60 7.04 16.65
CA ILE A 667 24.40 5.82 16.66
C ILE A 667 24.85 5.47 15.23
N ALA A 668 23.96 5.59 14.25
CA ALA A 668 24.25 5.37 12.84
C ALA A 668 25.40 6.28 12.37
N SER A 669 25.28 7.58 12.68
CA SER A 669 26.33 8.57 12.40
C SER A 669 27.63 8.24 13.13
N TYR A 670 27.60 7.86 14.41
CA TYR A 670 28.80 7.53 15.18
C TYR A 670 29.60 6.37 14.59
N TYR A 671 28.93 5.31 14.13
CA TYR A 671 29.59 4.16 13.49
C TYR A 671 29.80 4.33 11.97
N GLY A 672 29.24 5.38 11.37
CA GLY A 672 29.30 5.64 9.93
C GLY A 672 28.53 4.61 9.11
N VAL A 673 27.41 4.12 9.65
CA VAL A 673 26.53 3.13 8.99
C VAL A 673 25.27 3.82 8.45
N PRO A 674 24.72 3.40 7.30
CA PRO A 674 23.47 3.95 6.79
C PRO A 674 22.31 3.75 7.78
N LEU A 675 21.46 4.78 7.96
CA LEU A 675 20.30 4.69 8.85
C LEU A 675 19.33 3.57 8.44
N ASN A 676 19.09 3.41 7.13
CA ASN A 676 18.28 2.33 6.56
C ASN A 676 18.80 0.94 6.97
N GLN A 677 20.10 0.70 6.80
CA GLN A 677 20.73 -0.57 7.14
C GLN A 677 20.62 -0.90 8.64
N ILE A 678 21.01 0.03 9.51
CA ILE A 678 20.93 -0.23 10.96
C ILE A 678 19.48 -0.33 11.43
N ALA A 679 18.53 0.39 10.82
CA ALA A 679 17.12 0.27 11.13
C ALA A 679 16.57 -1.12 10.79
N TYR A 680 16.92 -1.60 9.59
CA TYR A 680 16.54 -2.90 9.07
C TYR A 680 17.13 -4.05 9.88
N ASP A 681 18.45 -4.04 10.09
CA ASP A 681 19.19 -5.07 10.84
C ASP A 681 18.67 -5.25 12.26
N ASN A 682 18.05 -4.21 12.82
CA ASN A 682 17.58 -4.18 14.20
C ASN A 682 16.05 -4.21 14.34
N ARG A 683 15.30 -4.36 13.24
CA ARG A 683 13.82 -4.41 13.22
C ARG A 683 13.19 -3.22 13.95
N ILE A 684 13.72 -2.03 13.69
CA ILE A 684 13.38 -0.84 14.45
C ILE A 684 11.88 -0.53 14.37
N GLN A 685 11.29 -0.27 15.54
CA GLN A 685 9.89 0.14 15.68
C GLN A 685 9.73 1.66 15.79
N ASP A 686 10.76 2.32 16.31
CA ASP A 686 10.87 3.77 16.48
C ASP A 686 12.35 4.18 16.61
N MET A 687 12.69 5.41 16.23
CA MET A 687 14.07 5.90 16.26
C MET A 687 14.60 6.14 17.68
N LEU A 688 13.74 6.15 18.69
CA LEU A 688 14.13 6.24 20.09
C LEU A 688 14.60 4.89 20.63
N LEU A 689 15.74 4.91 21.31
CA LEU A 689 16.36 3.73 21.90
C LEU A 689 16.44 3.90 23.42
N VAL A 690 16.03 2.86 24.15
CA VAL A 690 16.16 2.81 25.60
C VAL A 690 17.43 2.10 26.07
N LYS A 691 17.84 2.38 27.30
CA LYS A 691 18.98 1.74 27.95
C LYS A 691 18.85 0.21 27.94
N ASN A 692 19.97 -0.47 27.71
CA ASN A 692 20.11 -1.93 27.60
C ASN A 692 19.61 -2.56 26.29
N ASN A 693 19.11 -1.79 25.33
CA ASN A 693 18.95 -2.32 23.98
C ASN A 693 20.30 -2.79 23.41
N THR A 694 20.27 -3.87 22.65
CA THR A 694 21.46 -4.45 22.02
C THR A 694 21.31 -4.41 20.50
N LEU A 695 22.15 -3.62 19.84
CA LEU A 695 22.12 -3.34 18.42
C LEU A 695 23.18 -4.13 17.67
N PHE A 696 22.78 -4.74 16.57
CA PHE A 696 23.68 -5.24 15.53
C PHE A 696 24.16 -4.07 14.68
N ILE A 697 25.47 -3.85 14.64
CA ILE A 697 26.11 -2.81 13.83
C ILE A 697 26.87 -3.51 12.71
N ARG A 698 26.31 -3.46 11.50
CA ARG A 698 26.92 -4.02 10.29
C ARG A 698 27.85 -2.99 9.64
N ASN A 699 29.01 -3.47 9.18
CA ASN A 699 30.00 -2.72 8.41
C ASN A 699 30.33 -1.31 8.98
N PRO A 700 30.73 -1.19 10.25
CA PRO A 700 31.06 0.12 10.83
C PRO A 700 32.27 0.74 10.11
N ARG A 701 32.06 1.90 9.48
CA ARG A 701 33.08 2.62 8.69
C ARG A 701 33.96 3.53 9.54
N GLN A 702 33.53 3.82 10.76
CA GLN A 702 34.31 4.57 11.75
C GLN A 702 33.99 4.08 13.16
N ASN A 703 34.92 4.31 14.10
CA ASN A 703 34.77 3.95 15.51
C ASN A 703 34.45 2.45 15.76
N ALA A 704 34.80 1.55 14.85
CA ALA A 704 34.49 0.10 14.92
C ALA A 704 35.00 -0.59 16.21
N THR A 705 36.01 -0.02 16.88
CA THR A 705 36.58 -0.56 18.13
C THR A 705 36.41 0.40 19.32
N LYS A 706 35.66 1.49 19.15
CA LYS A 706 35.42 2.49 20.19
C LYS A 706 33.92 2.47 20.53
N PRO A 707 33.53 2.05 21.75
CA PRO A 707 32.11 2.03 22.12
C PRO A 707 31.55 3.45 22.16
N TYR A 708 30.37 3.64 21.58
CA TYR A 708 29.66 4.91 21.67
C TYR A 708 29.25 5.20 23.12
N ASN A 709 29.70 6.34 23.64
CA ASN A 709 29.32 6.83 24.95
C ASN A 709 28.68 8.22 24.82
N PRO A 710 27.35 8.30 24.72
CA PRO A 710 26.65 9.57 24.50
C PRO A 710 26.78 10.54 25.69
N PRO A 711 26.82 11.87 25.45
CA PRO A 711 26.67 12.87 26.51
C PRO A 711 25.25 12.79 27.11
N ALA A 712 25.07 13.29 28.34
CA ALA A 712 23.75 13.31 28.99
C ALA A 712 22.70 14.01 28.09
N LEU A 713 21.50 13.43 27.99
CA LEU A 713 20.42 14.01 27.19
C LEU A 713 19.99 15.38 27.72
N ASN A 714 19.89 16.36 26.82
CA ASN A 714 19.21 17.62 27.11
C ASN A 714 17.69 17.43 27.09
N ASP A 715 16.95 18.33 27.75
CA ASP A 715 15.50 18.19 27.93
C ASP A 715 14.72 18.25 26.60
N LYS A 716 15.26 18.92 25.57
CA LYS A 716 14.68 18.95 24.22
C LYS A 716 14.69 17.59 23.52
N THR A 717 15.62 16.69 23.87
CA THR A 717 15.67 15.34 23.27
C THR A 717 14.80 14.34 24.05
N LYS A 718 14.31 14.71 25.25
CA LYS A 718 13.45 13.85 26.08
C LYS A 718 11.96 14.08 25.85
N ALA A 719 11.59 15.30 25.44
CA ALA A 719 10.24 15.70 25.05
C ALA A 719 9.99 15.31 23.60
#